data_AF-A0A379EXN0-F1
#
_entry.id   AF-A0A379EXN0-F1
#
_cell.length_a   1.000
_cell.length_b   1.000
_cell.length_c   1.000
_cell.angle_alpha   90.00
_cell.angle_beta   90.00
_cell.angle_gamma   90.00
#
_symmetry.space_group_name_H-M   'P 1'
#
loop_
_entity.id
_entity.type
_entity.pdbx_description
1 polymer ?
#
loop_
_entity_poly.entity_id
_entity_poly.type
_entity_poly.pdbx_seq_one_letter_code
_entity_poly.pdbx_strand_id
1 'polypeptide(L)'
;MQRQNQTHFISKLLLPKTHTQKLSTIAILLSNIAILPHIAYANCPTPIAGSAVVQSGGICNYTGDNFKDKNRDNAVIDISKGGTATFTAPHVDLHKIRYGTSDGTYAAIFLRPEQDLTNTAIFEGDVTVHKATSSRYPRDIIIGGGNHLHIKGNLNISHAESVNGGSLFALNGDGDWGNARTDTSMIIEGNVIADTAGASFIRMGNGKYVFNKNVSLNSTGGTIKVFENTSGQLLFQGKTTIMNDKTFLYIPPTATPTIIFNQFTITNPNDNEIFTLGNGKTTMNGNSIFNTPNADAIRLYSDATFENNGQLSVTSKDGITIHAIPEENRTAVFNNLSQGNINTNKQIIVNDGAGKLVINNQGNLSSTAALFQNTQNGHIDVTNSNILTGFLVSSNTDTLNLMNTGSWYNTANSRLDNLVNTGTITFISPSNDQPLILTADNYSGGGTLIINSHWDDLGNTLNGISKTDVLKIKTIDGNAITTIKIHGNKIGNITAKNQQQFSTNVIEVENDHSGNLFIGTAETYGPYEAQLKRDGNNYHWTLQSLPNIEIINQPVVGYIQQPFVNRQMIYSQLGKLHERIGEQPHLLFDKNDINKRIWTRVRYGYDMFQGKKRFATKTQSGFIQFGQDLIFKLSEDKTRQYTGITLTYGWAKNSFFDKYRTKNAIVTSNKFTGSARTDMFSLGSYHTYYSSTGLYIDTVGQISWLQNRYRSQNTQTKQNGYAFGASIEIGKPFPLLNPNIAIEPQAQISYQSVWLKSFNDGIKAIQKNHQDSWVARIGTRVTWNNNKQNHEPVFYISANLLKMLKGEKSQIKIDNQIASEHFSDLAAEFGLGGQLPLTKNLTLHANVHYVLGIQDRNQVYRNSTLSRESYNGYLGIRYTW
;
A
#
# COMPACT_ATOMS: atom_id res chain seq x y z
N MET A 1 26.46 -31.83 7.99
CA MET A 1 27.64 -31.53 7.16
C MET A 1 27.34 -30.23 6.46
N GLN A 2 27.99 -29.09 6.66
CA GLN A 2 29.16 -28.69 7.45
C GLN A 2 28.82 -27.29 8.02
N ARG A 3 29.15 -27.06 9.30
CA ARG A 3 29.00 -25.80 10.06
C ARG A 3 30.39 -25.17 10.26
N GLN A 4 30.39 -23.91 10.74
CA GLN A 4 31.42 -23.20 11.54
C GLN A 4 32.37 -22.27 10.75
N ASN A 5 32.75 -21.07 11.21
CA ASN A 5 32.56 -20.39 12.50
C ASN A 5 32.89 -18.86 12.40
N GLN A 6 32.29 -18.06 13.30
CA GLN A 6 32.78 -16.75 13.80
C GLN A 6 34.05 -17.00 14.68
N THR A 7 34.96 -16.09 15.04
CA THR A 7 34.81 -14.90 15.91
C THR A 7 36.21 -14.25 16.18
N HIS A 8 36.30 -12.91 16.16
CA HIS A 8 36.89 -11.96 17.14
C HIS A 8 38.38 -11.93 17.63
N PHE A 9 39.02 -10.76 17.39
CA PHE A 9 39.63 -9.76 18.33
C PHE A 9 41.05 -9.90 19.01
N ILE A 10 41.79 -8.77 18.97
CA ILE A 10 42.83 -8.19 19.89
C ILE A 10 44.33 -8.09 19.45
N SER A 11 44.67 -6.87 19.00
CA SER A 11 45.76 -5.91 19.37
C SER A 11 47.28 -6.13 19.14
N LYS A 12 47.88 -5.10 18.49
CA LYS A 12 49.13 -4.32 18.82
C LYS A 12 50.46 -5.11 18.98
N LEU A 13 51.61 -4.71 18.41
CA LEU A 13 52.29 -3.40 18.48
C LEU A 13 53.54 -3.36 17.55
N LEU A 14 53.95 -2.14 17.13
CA LEU A 14 55.32 -1.64 16.77
C LEU A 14 55.66 -1.26 15.30
N LEU A 15 55.42 0.04 15.06
CA LEU A 15 56.05 1.11 14.24
C LEU A 15 57.61 1.09 14.04
N PRO A 16 58.26 2.04 13.29
CA PRO A 16 57.77 3.24 12.54
C PRO A 16 58.43 3.59 11.16
N LYS A 17 57.93 4.72 10.58
CA LYS A 17 58.49 5.72 9.59
C LYS A 17 58.09 5.51 8.11
N THR A 18 57.56 6.48 7.35
CA THR A 18 57.51 7.97 7.41
C THR A 18 56.37 8.59 6.55
N HIS A 19 55.78 9.70 7.05
CA HIS A 19 55.24 10.95 6.42
C HIS A 19 54.28 10.90 5.20
N THR A 20 53.19 11.68 5.08
CA THR A 20 52.60 12.83 5.82
C THR A 20 51.14 13.04 5.36
N GLN A 21 50.23 13.42 6.26
CA GLN A 21 48.88 13.92 5.91
C GLN A 21 48.40 14.94 6.96
N LYS A 22 47.55 15.87 6.49
CA LYS A 22 46.43 16.60 7.14
C LYS A 22 46.59 18.13 7.15
N LEU A 23 45.55 18.86 6.70
CA LEU A 23 44.50 19.43 7.58
C LEU A 23 43.40 20.17 6.79
N SER A 24 42.26 20.34 7.46
CA SER A 24 40.99 20.93 7.05
C SER A 24 40.92 22.45 7.26
N THR A 25 39.80 23.03 6.81
CA THR A 25 39.11 24.25 7.30
C THR A 25 39.54 25.63 6.78
N ILE A 26 38.52 26.37 6.29
CA ILE A 26 38.35 27.84 6.28
C ILE A 26 39.33 28.64 5.39
N ALA A 27 38.81 29.10 4.25
CA ALA A 27 39.44 30.11 3.40
C ALA A 27 39.04 31.52 3.88
N ILE A 28 39.70 32.01 4.92
CA ILE A 28 39.77 33.42 5.32
C ILE A 28 41.24 33.69 5.69
N LEU A 29 41.72 34.88 5.33
CA LEU A 29 43.07 35.46 5.48
C LEU A 29 44.06 35.27 4.31
N LEU A 30 44.06 36.28 3.44
CA LEU A 30 45.13 37.29 3.35
C LEU A 30 46.57 36.79 3.58
N SER A 31 47.34 36.71 2.49
CA SER A 31 48.80 36.94 2.43
C SER A 31 49.15 37.14 0.94
N ASN A 32 49.99 38.07 0.49
CA ASN A 32 51.14 38.73 1.10
C ASN A 32 51.30 40.19 0.62
N ILE A 33 51.95 40.96 1.51
CA ILE A 33 52.44 42.31 1.33
C ILE A 33 53.50 42.39 0.22
N ALA A 34 53.32 43.43 -0.61
CA ALA A 34 54.30 44.22 -1.35
C ALA A 34 55.32 43.51 -2.25
N ILE A 35 55.04 43.54 -3.56
CA ILE A 35 56.00 44.09 -4.52
C ILE A 35 55.25 45.15 -5.33
N LEU A 36 55.61 46.42 -5.10
CA LEU A 36 55.19 47.59 -5.87
C LEU A 36 55.51 47.37 -7.36
N PRO A 37 54.56 47.75 -8.24
CA PRO A 37 54.79 49.00 -8.95
C PRO A 37 53.71 50.00 -8.56
N HIS A 38 54.11 51.26 -8.43
CA HIS A 38 53.23 52.39 -8.19
C HIS A 38 52.04 52.41 -9.17
N ILE A 39 50.91 51.85 -8.74
CA ILE A 39 49.61 52.27 -9.27
C ILE A 39 49.22 53.42 -8.38
N ALA A 40 49.39 54.64 -8.90
CA ALA A 40 48.92 55.83 -8.24
C ALA A 40 47.46 55.61 -7.83
N TYR A 41 47.16 55.76 -6.54
CA TYR A 41 45.81 56.09 -6.10
C TYR A 41 45.44 57.35 -6.89
N ALA A 42 44.70 57.19 -7.98
CA ALA A 42 44.11 58.33 -8.65
C ALA A 42 43.27 59.02 -7.57
N ASN A 43 43.60 60.28 -7.27
CA ASN A 43 42.88 61.10 -6.30
C ASN A 43 41.38 60.91 -6.52
N CYS A 44 40.72 60.12 -5.66
CA CYS A 44 39.27 60.04 -5.70
C CYS A 44 38.79 61.47 -5.51
N PRO A 45 38.02 62.04 -6.46
CA PRO A 45 37.57 63.41 -6.33
C PRO A 45 36.88 63.55 -4.97
N THR A 46 37.29 64.52 -4.16
CA THR A 46 36.49 64.92 -2.99
C THR A 46 35.06 65.11 -3.46
N PRO A 47 34.05 64.51 -2.81
CA PRO A 47 32.67 64.54 -3.31
C PRO A 47 32.23 65.97 -3.62
N ILE A 48 32.21 66.35 -4.89
CA ILE A 48 31.80 67.69 -5.27
C ILE A 48 30.28 67.74 -5.06
N ALA A 49 29.85 68.65 -4.20
CA ALA A 49 28.45 68.88 -3.84
C ALA A 49 27.72 67.68 -3.19
N GLY A 50 28.44 66.66 -2.70
CA GLY A 50 27.83 65.48 -2.07
C GLY A 50 27.54 64.31 -3.02
N SER A 51 28.11 64.28 -4.24
CA SER A 51 27.99 63.18 -5.21
C SER A 51 29.30 62.37 -5.31
N ALA A 52 29.22 61.05 -5.52
CA ALA A 52 30.38 60.17 -5.71
C ALA A 52 30.56 59.80 -7.19
N VAL A 53 31.75 60.05 -7.74
CA VAL A 53 32.06 59.75 -9.16
C VAL A 53 33.42 59.08 -9.27
N VAL A 54 33.45 57.94 -9.94
CA VAL A 54 34.69 57.19 -10.20
C VAL A 54 35.07 57.34 -11.66
N GLN A 55 36.28 57.84 -11.90
CA GLN A 55 36.88 57.97 -13.24
C GLN A 55 37.68 56.72 -13.62
N SER A 56 38.12 56.65 -14.88
CA SER A 56 38.56 55.41 -15.55
C SER A 56 39.60 54.59 -14.78
N GLY A 57 39.34 53.29 -14.61
CA GLY A 57 40.26 52.34 -13.96
C GLY A 57 40.44 52.53 -12.44
N GLY A 58 39.73 53.48 -11.81
CA GLY A 58 39.94 53.85 -10.42
C GLY A 58 39.34 52.87 -9.41
N ILE A 59 40.02 52.68 -8.28
CA ILE A 59 39.49 52.06 -7.07
C ILE A 59 39.30 53.17 -6.04
N CYS A 60 38.06 53.46 -5.67
CA CYS A 60 37.71 54.52 -4.73
C CYS A 60 37.03 54.00 -3.47
N ASN A 61 37.47 54.51 -2.32
CA ASN A 61 36.89 54.22 -1.02
C ASN A 61 36.27 55.49 -0.45
N TYR A 62 34.97 55.47 -0.17
CA TYR A 62 34.22 56.58 0.40
C TYR A 62 33.78 56.25 1.83
N THR A 63 34.10 57.12 2.78
CA THR A 63 33.73 56.97 4.20
C THR A 63 32.51 57.81 4.60
N GLY A 64 31.99 58.63 3.69
CA GLY A 64 30.81 59.48 3.94
C GLY A 64 29.54 58.66 4.06
N ASP A 65 28.59 59.16 4.85
CA ASP A 65 27.30 58.55 5.16
C ASP A 65 26.11 59.27 4.50
N ASN A 66 26.33 60.43 3.87
CA ASN A 66 25.27 61.25 3.28
C ASN A 66 25.70 61.82 1.93
N PHE A 67 25.05 61.36 0.87
CA PHE A 67 25.27 61.80 -0.50
C PHE A 67 24.02 62.47 -1.04
N LYS A 68 24.20 63.67 -1.58
CA LYS A 68 23.13 64.50 -2.14
C LYS A 68 23.57 65.00 -3.50
N ASP A 69 22.71 64.89 -4.50
CA ASP A 69 22.93 65.61 -5.75
C ASP A 69 22.33 67.02 -5.63
N LYS A 70 23.16 68.06 -5.81
CA LYS A 70 22.71 69.47 -5.81
C LYS A 70 22.89 70.17 -7.15
N ASN A 71 23.69 69.61 -8.07
CA ASN A 71 24.26 70.33 -9.20
C ASN A 71 24.32 69.53 -10.52
N ARG A 72 23.78 68.30 -10.60
CA ARG A 72 23.82 67.49 -11.84
C ARG A 72 22.45 66.95 -12.23
N ASP A 73 22.29 66.74 -13.54
CA ASP A 73 21.04 66.28 -14.14
C ASP A 73 20.79 64.76 -14.04
N ASN A 74 21.70 63.94 -13.46
CA ASN A 74 21.73 62.49 -13.76
C ASN A 74 21.85 61.49 -12.58
N ALA A 75 22.86 61.55 -11.67
CA ALA A 75 22.96 60.56 -10.58
C ALA A 75 23.79 60.95 -9.33
N VAL A 76 23.41 60.43 -8.14
CA VAL A 76 24.13 60.64 -6.85
C VAL A 76 25.46 59.86 -6.80
N ILE A 77 25.42 58.61 -7.26
CA ILE A 77 26.59 57.74 -7.44
C ILE A 77 26.66 57.37 -8.92
N ASP A 78 27.72 57.79 -9.61
CA ASP A 78 27.90 57.59 -11.07
C ASP A 78 29.27 56.97 -11.37
N ILE A 79 29.26 55.76 -11.93
CA ILE A 79 30.46 55.02 -12.34
C ILE A 79 30.34 54.68 -13.82
N SER A 80 31.27 55.17 -14.63
CA SER A 80 31.10 55.20 -16.10
C SER A 80 32.33 54.83 -16.92
N LYS A 81 33.46 54.46 -16.33
CA LYS A 81 34.71 54.24 -17.09
C LYS A 81 35.55 53.03 -16.64
N GLY A 82 34.91 52.01 -16.07
CA GLY A 82 35.54 50.76 -15.63
C GLY A 82 36.28 50.89 -14.30
N GLY A 83 35.56 51.13 -13.19
CA GLY A 83 36.15 51.31 -11.86
C GLY A 83 35.34 50.69 -10.72
N THR A 84 35.93 50.64 -9.52
CA THR A 84 35.32 50.10 -8.31
C THR A 84 35.15 51.18 -7.25
N ALA A 85 33.94 51.34 -6.72
CA ALA A 85 33.66 52.19 -5.57
C ALA A 85 33.26 51.33 -4.35
N THR A 86 33.91 51.54 -3.21
CA THR A 86 33.53 50.93 -1.93
C THR A 86 33.09 52.02 -0.95
N PHE A 87 31.91 51.86 -0.37
CA PHE A 87 31.33 52.76 0.63
C PHE A 87 31.38 52.07 1.99
N THR A 88 32.24 52.56 2.89
CA THR A 88 32.55 51.87 4.16
C THR A 88 31.73 52.37 5.35
N ALA A 89 30.87 53.37 5.15
CA ALA A 89 30.00 53.88 6.21
C ALA A 89 29.00 52.80 6.65
N PRO A 90 28.66 52.71 7.95
CA PRO A 90 27.68 51.75 8.47
C PRO A 90 26.27 52.02 7.94
N HIS A 91 26.00 53.25 7.50
CA HIS A 91 24.76 53.69 6.88
C HIS A 91 25.07 54.72 5.79
N VAL A 92 24.43 54.63 4.63
CA VAL A 92 24.58 55.54 3.50
C VAL A 92 23.23 56.07 3.04
N ASP A 93 22.98 57.36 3.28
CA ASP A 93 21.81 58.08 2.79
C ASP A 93 22.06 58.69 1.41
N LEU A 94 21.20 58.37 0.45
CA LEU A 94 21.23 58.89 -0.92
C LEU A 94 20.00 59.77 -1.15
N HIS A 95 20.21 61.08 -1.34
CA HIS A 95 19.14 62.04 -1.61
C HIS A 95 19.20 62.56 -3.05
N LYS A 96 18.10 62.36 -3.78
CA LYS A 96 17.89 62.91 -5.12
C LYS A 96 17.14 64.25 -5.01
N ILE A 97 17.76 65.37 -5.40
CA ILE A 97 17.13 66.69 -5.37
C ILE A 97 16.93 67.18 -6.81
N ARG A 98 15.71 67.64 -7.16
CA ARG A 98 15.41 68.18 -8.50
C ARG A 98 16.01 69.57 -8.68
N TYR A 99 16.72 69.82 -9.77
CA TYR A 99 17.10 71.16 -10.23
C TYR A 99 16.99 71.24 -11.75
N GLY A 100 16.23 72.22 -12.29
CA GLY A 100 16.17 72.50 -13.73
C GLY A 100 15.19 71.67 -14.57
N THR A 101 14.69 72.26 -15.66
CA THR A 101 13.74 71.66 -16.62
C THR A 101 14.46 71.23 -17.88
N SER A 102 15.00 70.01 -17.89
CA SER A 102 15.23 69.24 -19.12
C SER A 102 15.09 67.75 -18.81
N ASP A 103 14.57 66.98 -19.76
CA ASP A 103 14.06 65.60 -19.62
C ASP A 103 15.17 64.52 -19.34
N GLY A 104 15.90 64.64 -18.22
CA GLY A 104 16.97 63.71 -17.82
C GLY A 104 16.52 62.43 -17.08
N THR A 105 17.38 61.40 -17.09
CA THR A 105 17.23 60.17 -16.30
C THR A 105 17.86 60.34 -14.92
N TYR A 106 17.09 60.14 -13.85
CA TYR A 106 17.55 60.37 -12.47
C TYR A 106 17.74 59.07 -11.71
N ALA A 107 18.95 58.81 -11.22
CA ALA A 107 19.24 57.66 -10.35
C ALA A 107 20.06 57.97 -9.09
N ALA A 108 19.80 57.24 -8.00
CA ALA A 108 20.65 57.32 -6.81
C ALA A 108 21.96 56.56 -7.05
N ILE A 109 21.89 55.44 -7.76
CA ILE A 109 23.05 54.66 -8.19
C ILE A 109 22.94 54.44 -9.69
N PHE A 110 23.95 54.86 -10.45
CA PHE A 110 24.06 54.60 -11.88
C PHE A 110 25.43 53.99 -12.21
N LEU A 111 25.41 52.69 -12.48
CA LEU A 111 26.55 52.00 -13.09
C LEU A 111 26.33 52.01 -14.60
N ARG A 112 27.02 52.90 -15.31
CA ARG A 112 26.76 53.11 -16.74
C ARG A 112 27.21 51.90 -17.56
N PRO A 113 26.43 51.50 -18.58
CA PRO A 113 26.84 50.47 -19.51
C PRO A 113 28.00 50.99 -20.36
N GLU A 114 29.06 50.20 -20.48
CA GLU A 114 30.21 50.52 -21.32
C GLU A 114 30.61 49.27 -22.11
N GLN A 115 31.13 49.45 -23.33
CA GLN A 115 31.72 48.34 -24.09
C GLN A 115 33.02 47.91 -23.39
N ASP A 116 33.14 46.61 -23.06
CA ASP A 116 34.34 45.96 -22.51
C ASP A 116 34.85 46.46 -21.14
N LEU A 117 34.11 47.35 -20.45
CA LEU A 117 34.46 47.84 -19.12
C LEU A 117 33.46 47.37 -18.07
N THR A 118 33.93 47.19 -16.83
CA THR A 118 33.10 46.74 -15.71
C THR A 118 33.17 47.74 -14.57
N ASN A 119 32.00 48.23 -14.17
CA ASN A 119 31.82 49.13 -13.04
C ASN A 119 31.30 48.34 -11.83
N THR A 120 31.90 48.55 -10.65
CA THR A 120 31.50 47.86 -9.42
C THR A 120 31.22 48.87 -8.30
N ALA A 121 30.09 48.72 -7.62
CA ALA A 121 29.78 49.47 -6.40
C ALA A 121 29.53 48.49 -5.23
N ILE A 122 30.22 48.72 -4.12
CA ILE A 122 30.13 47.91 -2.89
C ILE A 122 29.74 48.83 -1.73
N PHE A 123 28.67 48.50 -1.01
CA PHE A 123 28.27 49.17 0.22
C PHE A 123 28.43 48.20 1.38
N GLU A 124 29.29 48.56 2.34
CA GLU A 124 29.57 47.73 3.52
C GLU A 124 28.43 47.79 4.56
N GLY A 125 27.65 48.87 4.57
CA GLY A 125 26.56 49.11 5.51
C GLY A 125 25.18 49.21 4.86
N ASP A 126 24.22 49.73 5.63
CA ASP A 126 22.85 49.96 5.19
C ASP A 126 22.78 51.11 4.16
N VAL A 127 21.82 51.05 3.24
CA VAL A 127 21.60 52.07 2.20
C VAL A 127 20.14 52.54 2.26
N THR A 128 19.93 53.85 2.35
CA THR A 128 18.61 54.46 2.21
C THR A 128 18.58 55.37 0.99
N VAL A 129 17.68 55.07 0.04
CA VAL A 129 17.39 55.93 -1.11
C VAL A 129 16.14 56.74 -0.81
N HIS A 130 16.32 58.04 -0.62
CA HIS A 130 15.22 58.96 -0.33
C HIS A 130 14.45 59.37 -1.60
N LYS A 131 13.16 59.65 -1.44
CA LYS A 131 12.28 60.10 -2.54
C LYS A 131 12.76 61.40 -3.17
N ALA A 132 12.66 61.47 -4.50
CA ALA A 132 12.89 62.71 -5.25
C ALA A 132 11.65 63.62 -5.20
N THR A 133 11.81 64.93 -5.37
CA THR A 133 10.72 65.91 -5.25
C THR A 133 9.77 66.00 -6.46
N SER A 134 10.11 65.38 -7.61
CA SER A 134 9.22 65.02 -8.75
C SER A 134 10.06 64.66 -9.98
N SER A 135 9.72 63.59 -10.71
CA SER A 135 10.43 63.19 -11.94
C SER A 135 9.49 62.51 -12.93
N ARG A 136 9.74 62.67 -14.23
CA ARG A 136 8.94 62.07 -15.31
C ARG A 136 9.22 60.57 -15.46
N TYR A 137 10.46 60.13 -15.24
CA TYR A 137 10.93 58.73 -15.33
C TYR A 137 11.96 58.36 -14.25
N PRO A 138 11.65 58.47 -12.94
CA PRO A 138 12.62 58.15 -11.90
C PRO A 138 13.06 56.67 -11.96
N ARG A 139 14.37 56.44 -11.78
CA ARG A 139 14.99 55.10 -11.67
C ARG A 139 15.87 55.08 -10.43
N ASP A 140 15.55 54.37 -9.36
CA ASP A 140 16.35 54.51 -8.13
C ASP A 140 17.77 53.96 -8.29
N ILE A 141 17.88 52.78 -8.88
CA ILE A 141 19.14 52.06 -9.09
C ILE A 141 19.18 51.57 -10.53
N ILE A 142 20.19 52.01 -11.28
CA ILE A 142 20.47 51.58 -12.65
C ILE A 142 21.78 50.80 -12.67
N ILE A 143 21.71 49.58 -13.17
CA ILE A 143 22.89 48.73 -13.43
C ILE A 143 22.89 48.41 -14.93
N GLY A 144 23.72 49.11 -15.69
CA GLY A 144 23.96 48.82 -17.10
C GLY A 144 24.67 47.48 -17.30
N GLY A 145 24.66 46.96 -18.53
CA GLY A 145 25.27 45.68 -18.86
C GLY A 145 26.76 45.59 -18.50
N GLY A 146 27.16 44.51 -17.82
CA GLY A 146 28.54 44.23 -17.44
C GLY A 146 28.99 44.73 -16.08
N ASN A 147 28.06 45.27 -15.28
CA ASN A 147 28.35 45.95 -14.02
C ASN A 147 27.86 45.16 -12.80
N HIS A 148 28.43 45.48 -11.63
CA HIS A 148 28.18 44.77 -10.38
C HIS A 148 27.79 45.71 -9.23
N LEU A 149 26.69 45.42 -8.55
CA LEU A 149 26.29 46.08 -7.31
C LEU A 149 26.24 45.08 -6.16
N HIS A 150 26.87 45.43 -5.03
CA HIS A 150 26.82 44.65 -3.80
C HIS A 150 26.48 45.56 -2.62
N ILE A 151 25.36 45.29 -1.95
CA ILE A 151 24.96 45.95 -0.71
C ILE A 151 24.96 44.91 0.40
N LYS A 152 25.82 45.06 1.40
CA LYS A 152 25.93 44.13 2.54
C LYS A 152 24.89 44.39 3.63
N GLY A 153 24.43 45.63 3.77
CA GLY A 153 23.38 46.01 4.72
C GLY A 153 21.96 45.90 4.16
N ASN A 154 21.00 46.45 4.92
CA ASN A 154 19.62 46.63 4.50
C ASN A 154 19.51 47.72 3.42
N LEU A 155 18.48 47.63 2.59
CA LEU A 155 18.18 48.62 1.56
C LEU A 155 16.76 49.15 1.75
N ASN A 156 16.64 50.44 2.04
CA ASN A 156 15.36 51.14 2.14
C ASN A 156 15.20 52.07 0.95
N ILE A 157 14.11 51.93 0.17
CA ILE A 157 13.86 52.81 -0.98
C ILE A 157 12.47 53.44 -0.85
N SER A 158 12.41 54.77 -0.86
CA SER A 158 11.16 55.50 -1.05
C SER A 158 11.15 56.09 -2.45
N HIS A 159 10.33 55.55 -3.35
CA HIS A 159 10.22 56.06 -4.71
C HIS A 159 9.43 57.38 -4.75
N ALA A 160 9.67 58.19 -5.80
CA ALA A 160 8.87 59.37 -6.07
C ALA A 160 7.65 58.99 -6.92
N GLU A 161 6.52 59.67 -6.73
CA GLU A 161 5.36 59.50 -7.63
C GLU A 161 5.77 59.73 -9.09
N SER A 162 5.41 58.79 -9.97
CA SER A 162 5.78 58.80 -11.38
C SER A 162 4.59 59.13 -12.26
N VAL A 163 4.78 60.05 -13.21
CA VAL A 163 3.75 60.43 -14.19
C VAL A 163 3.75 59.48 -15.41
N ASN A 164 4.87 58.81 -15.74
CA ASN A 164 5.04 58.00 -16.96
C ASN A 164 6.00 56.78 -16.79
N GLY A 165 5.82 55.90 -15.81
CA GLY A 165 6.56 54.62 -15.77
C GLY A 165 8.01 54.72 -15.29
N GLY A 166 8.17 54.67 -13.97
CA GLY A 166 9.42 54.52 -13.21
C GLY A 166 9.91 53.07 -13.05
N SER A 167 11.08 52.89 -12.43
CA SER A 167 11.40 51.62 -11.74
C SER A 167 12.32 51.83 -10.52
N LEU A 168 12.27 50.91 -9.55
CA LEU A 168 13.24 50.91 -8.45
C LEU A 168 14.57 50.39 -8.94
N PHE A 169 14.54 49.24 -9.62
CA PHE A 169 15.71 48.62 -10.22
C PHE A 169 15.55 48.60 -11.74
N ALA A 170 16.49 49.19 -12.47
CA ALA A 170 16.68 49.01 -13.90
C ALA A 170 17.96 48.23 -14.14
N LEU A 171 17.80 46.94 -14.46
CA LEU A 171 18.86 45.95 -14.45
C LEU A 171 19.10 45.45 -15.87
N ASN A 172 20.06 46.06 -16.57
CA ASN A 172 20.55 45.64 -17.89
C ASN A 172 19.47 45.27 -18.92
N GLY A 173 18.51 46.16 -19.16
CA GLY A 173 17.48 45.93 -20.18
C GLY A 173 16.54 47.10 -20.50
N ASP A 174 16.61 48.23 -19.78
CA ASP A 174 15.72 49.36 -20.01
C ASP A 174 16.28 50.29 -21.10
N GLY A 175 15.71 50.23 -22.31
CA GLY A 175 16.02 51.16 -23.41
C GLY A 175 17.51 51.19 -23.81
N ASP A 176 18.10 52.39 -23.83
CA ASP A 176 19.48 52.67 -24.26
C ASP A 176 20.58 52.07 -23.35
N TRP A 177 20.22 51.34 -22.29
CA TRP A 177 21.17 50.91 -21.25
C TRP A 177 21.49 49.41 -21.23
N GLY A 178 20.93 48.65 -22.18
CA GLY A 178 21.21 47.22 -22.35
C GLY A 178 22.35 46.98 -23.35
N ASN A 179 23.44 46.35 -22.91
CA ASN A 179 24.57 45.97 -23.78
C ASN A 179 24.56 44.47 -24.14
N ALA A 180 23.43 43.78 -23.99
CA ALA A 180 23.25 42.32 -24.10
C ALA A 180 24.16 41.45 -23.20
N ARG A 181 25.11 42.05 -22.48
CA ARG A 181 26.07 41.41 -21.57
C ARG A 181 25.37 40.55 -20.50
N THR A 182 25.85 39.34 -20.29
CA THR A 182 25.26 38.35 -19.37
C THR A 182 25.91 38.33 -17.99
N ASP A 183 27.03 39.04 -17.83
CA ASP A 183 27.85 39.06 -16.62
C ASP A 183 27.44 40.14 -15.61
N THR A 184 26.40 40.93 -15.88
CA THR A 184 25.82 41.88 -14.91
C THR A 184 25.37 41.18 -13.63
N SER A 185 25.62 41.76 -12.45
CA SER A 185 25.12 41.19 -11.19
C SER A 185 24.68 42.20 -10.14
N MET A 186 23.72 41.79 -9.30
CA MET A 186 23.33 42.51 -8.08
C MET A 186 23.19 41.54 -6.92
N ILE A 187 23.77 41.86 -5.76
CA ILE A 187 23.59 41.12 -4.51
C ILE A 187 23.21 42.11 -3.41
N ILE A 188 22.08 41.86 -2.76
CA ILE A 188 21.66 42.58 -1.55
C ILE A 188 21.60 41.55 -0.41
N GLU A 189 22.46 41.71 0.59
CA GLU A 189 22.57 40.78 1.71
C GLU A 189 21.57 41.05 2.84
N GLY A 190 21.14 42.30 3.05
CA GLY A 190 20.15 42.68 4.06
C GLY A 190 18.70 42.65 3.56
N ASN A 191 17.78 43.11 4.41
CA ASN A 191 16.37 43.21 4.05
C ASN A 191 16.14 44.37 3.09
N VAL A 192 15.16 44.22 2.19
CA VAL A 192 14.71 45.30 1.30
C VAL A 192 13.32 45.73 1.70
N ILE A 193 13.16 47.01 2.04
CA ILE A 193 11.87 47.63 2.27
C ILE A 193 11.74 48.72 1.23
N ALA A 194 10.70 48.66 0.40
CA ALA A 194 10.50 49.68 -0.60
C ALA A 194 9.05 50.10 -0.79
N ASP A 195 8.87 51.35 -1.19
CA ASP A 195 7.61 51.90 -1.68
C ASP A 195 7.80 52.26 -3.15
N THR A 196 7.00 51.65 -4.03
CA THR A 196 7.11 51.84 -5.48
C THR A 196 6.40 53.06 -6.00
N ALA A 197 5.47 53.65 -5.23
CA ALA A 197 4.59 54.73 -5.70
C ALA A 197 3.98 54.47 -7.11
N GLY A 198 3.61 53.21 -7.41
CA GLY A 198 3.00 52.79 -8.68
C GLY A 198 3.98 52.42 -9.81
N ALA A 199 5.29 52.55 -9.60
CA ALA A 199 6.35 52.23 -10.55
C ALA A 199 6.63 50.72 -10.67
N SER A 200 7.46 50.31 -11.64
CA SER A 200 7.96 48.92 -11.72
C SER A 200 8.89 48.63 -10.55
N PHE A 201 8.78 47.46 -9.93
CA PHE A 201 9.75 47.04 -8.93
C PHE A 201 11.10 46.77 -9.61
N ILE A 202 11.08 45.92 -10.62
CA ILE A 202 12.28 45.54 -11.36
C ILE A 202 11.99 45.59 -12.86
N ARG A 203 12.87 46.25 -13.60
CA ARG A 203 12.98 46.12 -15.05
C ARG A 203 14.21 45.27 -15.34
N MET A 204 14.00 44.03 -15.76
CA MET A 204 15.02 42.99 -15.78
C MET A 204 15.43 42.64 -17.22
N GLY A 205 16.74 42.70 -17.49
CA GLY A 205 17.38 42.01 -18.60
C GLY A 205 18.44 41.02 -18.12
N ASN A 206 19.50 40.80 -18.93
CA ASN A 206 20.48 39.73 -18.70
C ASN A 206 21.32 39.95 -17.42
N GLY A 207 21.70 38.87 -16.73
CA GLY A 207 22.52 38.96 -15.51
C GLY A 207 22.01 38.09 -14.37
N LYS A 208 22.60 38.24 -13.19
CA LYS A 208 22.20 37.52 -11.97
C LYS A 208 21.92 38.47 -10.81
N TYR A 209 20.69 38.45 -10.31
CA TYR A 209 20.20 39.37 -9.31
C TYR A 209 19.69 38.60 -8.09
N VAL A 210 20.20 38.92 -6.89
CA VAL A 210 19.96 38.15 -5.68
C VAL A 210 19.56 39.06 -4.52
N PHE A 211 18.39 38.76 -3.93
CA PHE A 211 17.94 39.27 -2.65
C PHE A 211 18.07 38.16 -1.60
N ASN A 212 19.05 38.26 -0.68
CA ASN A 212 19.36 37.18 0.26
C ASN A 212 18.39 37.11 1.46
N LYS A 213 17.78 38.23 1.83
CA LYS A 213 16.85 38.31 2.97
C LYS A 213 15.46 38.74 2.49
N ASN A 214 14.65 39.25 3.42
CA ASN A 214 13.25 39.53 3.15
C ASN A 214 13.09 40.76 2.26
N VAL A 215 12.10 40.72 1.38
CA VAL A 215 11.69 41.85 0.54
C VAL A 215 10.25 42.21 0.89
N SER A 216 10.00 43.46 1.26
CA SER A 216 8.67 43.99 1.56
C SER A 216 8.38 45.20 0.68
N LEU A 217 7.32 45.14 -0.13
CA LEU A 217 6.84 46.28 -0.89
C LEU A 217 5.58 46.85 -0.23
N ASN A 218 5.65 48.10 0.23
CA ASN A 218 4.61 48.77 1.03
C ASN A 218 3.80 49.79 0.19
N SER A 219 3.38 49.44 -1.02
CA SER A 219 2.75 50.38 -1.96
C SER A 219 1.81 49.71 -2.96
N THR A 220 0.80 50.41 -3.48
CA THR A 220 -0.02 49.93 -4.61
C THR A 220 0.78 50.04 -5.93
N GLY A 221 1.46 48.96 -6.31
CA GLY A 221 2.26 48.87 -7.54
C GLY A 221 3.55 48.05 -7.33
N GLY A 222 4.20 47.65 -8.43
CA GLY A 222 5.51 46.97 -8.36
C GLY A 222 5.73 45.81 -9.32
N THR A 223 5.48 45.99 -10.63
CA THR A 223 5.74 44.93 -11.63
C THR A 223 7.23 44.65 -11.78
N ILE A 224 7.59 43.36 -11.77
CA ILE A 224 8.79 42.80 -12.38
C ILE A 224 8.50 42.60 -13.86
N LYS A 225 9.07 43.47 -14.69
CA LYS A 225 8.95 43.42 -16.14
C LYS A 225 10.25 42.87 -16.72
N VAL A 226 10.17 41.70 -17.35
CA VAL A 226 11.30 41.11 -18.08
C VAL A 226 11.28 41.61 -19.52
N PHE A 227 12.43 42.00 -20.06
CA PHE A 227 12.54 42.43 -21.45
C PHE A 227 12.68 41.24 -22.41
N GLU A 228 12.34 41.47 -23.67
CA GLU A 228 12.55 40.50 -24.74
C GLU A 228 13.99 40.01 -24.81
N ASN A 229 14.19 38.74 -25.23
CA ASN A 229 15.51 38.12 -25.38
C ASN A 229 16.36 38.08 -24.09
N THR A 230 15.73 38.17 -22.91
CA THR A 230 16.39 38.08 -21.62
C THR A 230 16.56 36.62 -21.17
N SER A 231 17.77 36.22 -20.77
CA SER A 231 18.06 34.89 -20.19
C SER A 231 18.64 34.97 -18.76
N GLY A 232 18.37 36.07 -18.05
CA GLY A 232 18.91 36.35 -16.71
C GLY A 232 18.28 35.53 -15.57
N GLN A 233 18.87 35.65 -14.37
CA GLN A 233 18.41 35.01 -13.14
C GLN A 233 18.00 36.04 -12.08
N LEU A 234 16.87 35.82 -11.43
CA LEU A 234 16.38 36.62 -10.30
C LEU A 234 15.99 35.72 -9.13
N LEU A 235 16.68 35.88 -7.99
CA LEU A 235 16.53 35.00 -6.84
C LEU A 235 16.12 35.79 -5.59
N PHE A 236 14.96 35.45 -5.04
CA PHE A 236 14.49 35.90 -3.74
C PHE A 236 14.66 34.76 -2.73
N GLN A 237 15.75 34.80 -1.95
CA GLN A 237 16.08 33.73 -1.00
C GLN A 237 15.34 33.86 0.34
N GLY A 238 14.96 35.08 0.72
CA GLY A 238 14.11 35.34 1.89
C GLY A 238 12.62 35.35 1.57
N LYS A 239 11.82 35.81 2.54
CA LYS A 239 10.38 36.01 2.36
C LYS A 239 10.11 37.29 1.57
N THR A 240 9.31 37.18 0.53
CA THR A 240 8.86 38.31 -0.28
C THR A 240 7.39 38.57 0.00
N THR A 241 7.05 39.77 0.50
CA THR A 241 5.69 40.19 0.84
C THR A 241 5.32 41.43 0.04
N ILE A 242 4.22 41.33 -0.71
CA ILE A 242 3.83 42.34 -1.70
C ILE A 242 2.35 42.68 -1.53
N MET A 243 2.05 43.97 -1.48
CA MET A 243 0.73 44.48 -1.90
C MET A 243 0.90 45.05 -3.30
N ASN A 244 0.09 44.61 -4.25
CA ASN A 244 0.18 45.09 -5.63
C ASN A 244 -1.23 45.34 -6.16
N ASP A 245 -1.37 46.21 -7.14
CA ASP A 245 -2.65 46.54 -7.77
C ASP A 245 -2.64 46.27 -9.29
N LYS A 246 -1.52 45.71 -9.78
CA LYS A 246 -1.19 45.39 -11.19
C LYS A 246 -0.69 43.95 -11.31
N THR A 247 -0.32 43.52 -12.52
CA THR A 247 0.46 42.30 -12.71
C THR A 247 1.82 42.42 -12.05
N PHE A 248 2.17 41.47 -11.18
CA PHE A 248 3.45 41.50 -10.45
C PHE A 248 4.59 40.97 -11.29
N LEU A 249 4.39 39.88 -12.05
CA LEU A 249 5.44 39.33 -12.91
C LEU A 249 4.94 39.19 -14.34
N TYR A 250 5.62 39.85 -15.26
CA TYR A 250 5.39 39.72 -16.69
C TYR A 250 6.66 39.25 -17.40
N ILE A 251 6.55 38.13 -18.10
CA ILE A 251 7.61 37.57 -18.94
C ILE A 251 7.10 37.46 -20.38
N PRO A 252 7.75 38.08 -21.38
CA PRO A 252 7.37 37.97 -22.79
C PRO A 252 7.78 36.61 -23.40
N PRO A 253 7.19 36.17 -24.53
CA PRO A 253 7.50 34.88 -25.17
C PRO A 253 8.93 34.76 -25.71
N THR A 254 9.65 35.87 -25.89
CA THR A 254 11.03 35.85 -26.38
C THR A 254 12.06 35.79 -25.24
N ALA A 255 11.65 35.90 -23.99
CA ALA A 255 12.52 35.86 -22.82
C ALA A 255 12.56 34.47 -22.19
N THR A 256 13.72 34.03 -21.70
CA THR A 256 13.92 32.75 -21.02
C THR A 256 14.57 32.92 -19.64
N PRO A 257 14.05 33.81 -18.76
CA PRO A 257 14.66 34.03 -17.44
C PRO A 257 14.45 32.82 -16.52
N THR A 258 15.25 32.75 -15.46
CA THR A 258 15.00 31.89 -14.30
C THR A 258 14.68 32.76 -13.08
N ILE A 259 13.48 32.65 -12.54
CA ILE A 259 13.02 33.42 -11.38
C ILE A 259 12.63 32.48 -10.25
N ILE A 260 13.21 32.69 -9.07
CA ILE A 260 12.99 31.81 -7.91
C ILE A 260 12.54 32.65 -6.72
N PHE A 261 11.43 32.24 -6.11
CA PHE A 261 10.95 32.78 -4.84
C PHE A 261 10.98 31.69 -3.78
N ASN A 262 11.69 31.93 -2.66
CA ASN A 262 11.75 30.95 -1.57
C ASN A 262 10.47 30.94 -0.72
N GLN A 263 9.94 32.12 -0.40
CA GLN A 263 8.60 32.28 0.18
C GLN A 263 7.96 33.54 -0.41
N PHE A 264 6.73 33.44 -0.90
CA PHE A 264 6.07 34.54 -1.59
C PHE A 264 4.66 34.76 -1.06
N THR A 265 4.34 35.98 -0.68
CA THR A 265 2.99 36.37 -0.26
C THR A 265 2.60 37.62 -1.02
N ILE A 266 1.53 37.53 -1.80
CA ILE A 266 0.99 38.67 -2.54
C ILE A 266 -0.52 38.79 -2.36
N THR A 267 -0.97 40.03 -2.18
CA THR A 267 -2.37 40.41 -2.29
C THR A 267 -2.52 41.41 -3.43
N ASN A 268 -3.38 41.06 -4.40
CA ASN A 268 -3.81 41.91 -5.50
C ASN A 268 -5.34 42.10 -5.47
N PRO A 269 -5.87 43.25 -5.04
CA PRO A 269 -7.30 43.46 -4.93
C PRO A 269 -7.99 43.77 -6.28
N ASN A 270 -7.23 44.04 -7.34
CA ASN A 270 -7.77 44.44 -8.65
C ASN A 270 -7.91 43.25 -9.62
N ASP A 271 -8.40 43.54 -10.84
CA ASP A 271 -8.72 42.55 -11.88
C ASP A 271 -7.49 42.11 -12.70
N ASN A 272 -6.27 42.28 -12.19
CA ASN A 272 -5.03 41.92 -12.89
C ASN A 272 -4.46 40.57 -12.41
N GLU A 273 -3.93 39.75 -13.31
CA GLU A 273 -3.30 38.49 -12.88
C GLU A 273 -2.05 38.74 -12.04
N ILE A 274 -1.71 37.85 -11.11
CA ILE A 274 -0.47 37.98 -10.35
C ILE A 274 0.74 37.75 -11.28
N PHE A 275 0.75 36.62 -11.99
CA PHE A 275 1.81 36.23 -12.93
C PHE A 275 1.27 36.00 -14.34
N THR A 276 1.95 36.57 -15.33
CA THR A 276 1.72 36.33 -16.76
C THR A 276 3.04 35.89 -17.39
N LEU A 277 3.15 34.59 -17.65
CA LEU A 277 4.40 33.91 -17.98
C LEU A 277 4.43 33.47 -19.44
N GLY A 278 5.33 34.07 -20.21
CA GLY A 278 5.69 33.69 -21.58
C GLY A 278 6.70 32.56 -21.54
N ASN A 279 7.93 32.78 -22.03
CA ASN A 279 8.96 31.74 -21.97
C ASN A 279 9.77 31.81 -20.67
N GLY A 280 10.52 30.76 -20.35
CA GLY A 280 11.38 30.70 -19.17
C GLY A 280 10.76 29.99 -17.96
N LYS A 281 11.45 30.08 -16.81
CA LYS A 281 11.18 29.25 -15.64
C LYS A 281 10.95 30.09 -14.38
N THR A 282 9.81 29.88 -13.73
CA THR A 282 9.46 30.50 -12.45
C THR A 282 9.22 29.41 -11.39
N THR A 283 9.94 29.45 -10.27
CA THR A 283 9.86 28.44 -9.19
C THR A 283 9.44 29.06 -7.87
N MET A 284 8.37 28.53 -7.26
CA MET A 284 8.04 28.72 -5.84
C MET A 284 8.72 27.63 -5.02
N ASN A 285 9.86 27.92 -4.40
CA ASN A 285 10.66 26.92 -3.69
C ASN A 285 10.16 26.60 -2.26
N GLY A 286 9.19 27.36 -1.77
CA GLY A 286 8.60 27.16 -0.46
C GLY A 286 7.20 27.75 -0.37
N ASN A 287 6.67 27.83 0.85
CA ASN A 287 5.26 28.15 1.07
C ASN A 287 4.92 29.54 0.51
N SER A 288 3.86 29.58 -0.30
CA SER A 288 3.47 30.76 -1.05
C SER A 288 1.96 30.97 -1.01
N ILE A 289 1.53 32.24 -0.92
CA ILE A 289 0.14 32.67 -0.82
C ILE A 289 -0.14 33.71 -1.90
N PHE A 290 -1.13 33.42 -2.73
CA PHE A 290 -1.58 34.26 -3.84
C PHE A 290 -3.03 34.65 -3.56
N ASN A 291 -3.29 35.93 -3.34
CA ASN A 291 -4.65 36.42 -3.10
C ASN A 291 -5.03 37.44 -4.17
N THR A 292 -5.85 37.03 -5.14
CA THR A 292 -6.29 37.84 -6.29
C THR A 292 -7.77 37.61 -6.61
N PRO A 293 -8.70 38.00 -5.72
CA PRO A 293 -10.10 37.58 -5.79
C PRO A 293 -10.85 37.98 -7.07
N ASN A 294 -10.30 38.88 -7.89
CA ASN A 294 -10.96 39.38 -9.10
C ASN A 294 -10.24 39.02 -10.42
N ALA A 295 -9.15 38.22 -10.37
CA ALA A 295 -8.42 37.78 -11.57
C ALA A 295 -7.87 36.35 -11.46
N ASP A 296 -7.24 35.85 -12.52
CA ASP A 296 -6.47 34.61 -12.49
C ASP A 296 -5.19 34.79 -11.65
N ALA A 297 -4.73 33.74 -10.97
CA ALA A 297 -3.47 33.81 -10.23
C ALA A 297 -2.25 33.72 -11.16
N ILE A 298 -2.19 32.66 -11.97
CA ILE A 298 -1.04 32.36 -12.81
C ILE A 298 -1.52 32.06 -14.23
N ARG A 299 -1.09 32.86 -15.20
CA ARG A 299 -1.33 32.62 -16.62
C ARG A 299 -0.06 32.13 -17.32
N LEU A 300 -0.16 30.98 -18.01
CA LEU A 300 0.90 30.41 -18.84
C LEU A 300 0.48 30.52 -20.31
N TYR A 301 1.12 31.37 -21.12
CA TYR A 301 0.60 31.68 -22.47
C TYR A 301 1.56 31.35 -23.63
N SER A 302 2.75 30.81 -23.33
CA SER A 302 3.71 30.33 -24.33
C SER A 302 4.47 29.12 -23.77
N ASP A 303 5.78 28.97 -24.04
CA ASP A 303 6.60 27.86 -23.52
C ASP A 303 7.02 28.06 -22.04
N ALA A 304 6.05 28.44 -21.20
CA ALA A 304 6.26 28.77 -19.80
C ALA A 304 6.54 27.53 -18.98
N THR A 305 7.50 27.59 -18.04
CA THR A 305 7.66 26.58 -16.99
C THR A 305 7.36 27.19 -15.62
N PHE A 306 6.35 26.68 -14.93
CA PHE A 306 6.06 27.02 -13.54
C PHE A 306 6.33 25.82 -12.63
N GLU A 307 7.03 26.04 -11.52
CA GLU A 307 7.33 24.99 -10.55
C GLU A 307 6.86 25.34 -9.14
N ASN A 308 6.26 24.36 -8.47
CA ASN A 308 5.87 24.44 -7.07
C ASN A 308 6.63 23.39 -6.25
N ASN A 309 7.35 23.84 -5.22
CA ASN A 309 8.10 22.99 -4.30
C ASN A 309 7.73 23.25 -2.82
N GLY A 310 6.53 23.77 -2.56
CA GLY A 310 6.01 23.97 -1.22
C GLY A 310 4.48 24.00 -1.20
N GLN A 311 3.89 24.50 -0.12
CA GLN A 311 2.46 24.75 -0.09
C GLN A 311 2.14 26.01 -0.90
N LEU A 312 1.34 25.88 -1.96
CA LEU A 312 0.79 27.00 -2.71
C LEU A 312 -0.70 27.14 -2.37
N SER A 313 -1.07 28.27 -1.78
CA SER A 313 -2.44 28.63 -1.45
C SER A 313 -2.90 29.76 -2.34
N VAL A 314 -4.00 29.56 -3.07
CA VAL A 314 -4.50 30.51 -4.06
C VAL A 314 -5.96 30.86 -3.79
N THR A 315 -6.24 32.16 -3.76
CA THR A 315 -7.58 32.73 -3.86
C THR A 315 -7.63 33.52 -5.18
N SER A 316 -8.51 33.15 -6.10
CA SER A 316 -8.67 33.78 -7.42
C SER A 316 -10.14 33.90 -7.82
N LYS A 317 -10.46 34.68 -8.86
CA LYS A 317 -11.84 34.96 -9.31
C LYS A 317 -12.69 33.70 -9.48
N ASP A 318 -12.21 32.79 -10.32
CA ASP A 318 -12.87 31.51 -10.60
C ASP A 318 -12.33 30.37 -9.72
N GLY A 319 -11.40 30.71 -8.81
CA GLY A 319 -10.69 29.75 -7.97
C GLY A 319 -9.65 28.92 -8.71
N ILE A 320 -9.40 29.22 -9.99
CA ILE A 320 -8.38 28.59 -10.83
C ILE A 320 -7.00 29.01 -10.34
N THR A 321 -6.11 28.03 -10.11
CA THR A 321 -4.72 28.29 -9.71
C THR A 321 -3.85 28.61 -10.92
N ILE A 322 -3.96 27.81 -11.99
CA ILE A 322 -3.19 27.96 -13.23
C ILE A 322 -4.16 27.99 -14.41
N HIS A 323 -4.10 29.06 -15.19
CA HIS A 323 -4.80 29.21 -16.45
C HIS A 323 -3.77 29.13 -17.59
N ALA A 324 -3.77 28.04 -18.33
CA ALA A 324 -2.87 27.82 -19.47
C ALA A 324 -3.58 28.17 -20.79
N ILE A 325 -2.94 28.98 -21.61
CA ILE A 325 -3.36 29.36 -22.97
C ILE A 325 -2.18 29.30 -23.97
N PRO A 326 -1.41 28.21 -24.03
CA PRO A 326 -0.32 28.09 -25.02
C PRO A 326 -0.89 28.15 -26.45
N GLU A 327 -0.22 28.90 -27.32
CA GLU A 327 -0.51 28.93 -28.75
C GLU A 327 -0.29 27.56 -29.42
N GLU A 328 -0.83 27.38 -30.62
CA GLU A 328 -0.60 26.17 -31.42
C GLU A 328 0.92 25.89 -31.57
N ASN A 329 1.33 24.63 -31.44
CA ASN A 329 2.72 24.18 -31.45
C ASN A 329 3.61 24.66 -30.28
N ARG A 330 3.05 25.31 -29.25
CA ARG A 330 3.76 25.66 -27.99
C ARG A 330 3.45 24.66 -26.88
N THR A 331 4.38 24.55 -25.93
CA THR A 331 4.24 23.67 -24.76
C THR A 331 4.50 24.41 -23.45
N ALA A 332 3.44 24.65 -22.68
CA ALA A 332 3.55 25.08 -21.29
C ALA A 332 3.82 23.88 -20.38
N VAL A 333 4.53 24.10 -19.27
CA VAL A 333 4.92 23.06 -18.31
C VAL A 333 4.60 23.51 -16.88
N PHE A 334 3.91 22.65 -16.14
CA PHE A 334 3.73 22.78 -14.69
C PHE A 334 4.40 21.59 -13.97
N ASN A 335 5.37 21.88 -13.12
CA ASN A 335 6.02 20.87 -12.26
C ASN A 335 5.60 21.07 -10.80
N ASN A 336 4.81 20.15 -10.27
CA ASN A 336 4.57 20.06 -8.83
C ASN A 336 5.60 19.09 -8.23
N LEU A 337 6.67 19.63 -7.67
CA LEU A 337 7.83 18.88 -7.18
C LEU A 337 7.50 18.11 -5.88
N SER A 338 8.45 17.33 -5.37
CA SER A 338 8.22 16.41 -4.23
C SER A 338 7.61 17.02 -2.96
N GLN A 339 7.89 18.30 -2.68
CA GLN A 339 7.32 19.05 -1.55
C GLN A 339 6.11 19.92 -1.96
N GLY A 340 5.77 19.95 -3.24
CA GLY A 340 4.69 20.73 -3.80
C GLY A 340 3.33 20.25 -3.33
N ASN A 341 2.54 21.14 -2.75
CA ASN A 341 1.18 20.86 -2.29
C ASN A 341 0.23 21.97 -2.73
N ILE A 342 -0.86 21.58 -3.40
CA ILE A 342 -2.00 22.44 -3.69
C ILE A 342 -3.26 21.72 -3.23
N ASN A 343 -3.98 22.34 -2.30
CA ASN A 343 -5.28 21.85 -1.83
C ASN A 343 -6.30 22.98 -1.91
N THR A 344 -7.37 22.76 -2.66
CA THR A 344 -8.40 23.77 -2.93
C THR A 344 -9.77 23.11 -3.06
N ASN A 345 -10.84 23.88 -2.89
CA ASN A 345 -12.20 23.43 -3.22
C ASN A 345 -12.63 23.84 -4.63
N LYS A 346 -11.70 24.42 -5.40
CA LYS A 346 -11.88 24.93 -6.75
C LYS A 346 -10.95 24.22 -7.72
N GLN A 347 -11.11 24.50 -8.99
CA GLN A 347 -10.31 23.88 -10.03
C GLN A 347 -8.83 24.29 -9.91
N ILE A 348 -7.90 23.35 -10.11
CA ILE A 348 -6.47 23.70 -10.03
C ILE A 348 -6.01 24.26 -11.37
N ILE A 349 -6.23 23.52 -12.46
CA ILE A 349 -5.71 23.89 -13.79
C ILE A 349 -6.80 23.83 -14.85
N VAL A 350 -6.79 24.86 -15.70
CA VAL A 350 -7.57 24.95 -16.93
C VAL A 350 -6.60 25.16 -18.09
N ASN A 351 -6.75 24.39 -19.16
CA ASN A 351 -6.12 24.66 -20.45
C ASN A 351 -7.16 25.12 -21.47
N ASP A 352 -7.07 26.39 -21.84
CA ASP A 352 -7.89 27.06 -22.85
C ASP A 352 -7.05 27.42 -24.09
N GLY A 353 -5.82 26.91 -24.21
CA GLY A 353 -4.97 27.13 -25.39
C GLY A 353 -5.09 26.01 -26.41
N ALA A 354 -4.81 26.33 -27.69
CA ALA A 354 -4.69 25.33 -28.76
C ALA A 354 -3.40 24.47 -28.66
N GLY A 355 -2.43 24.93 -27.88
CA GLY A 355 -1.16 24.23 -27.63
C GLY A 355 -1.26 23.11 -26.59
N LYS A 356 -0.08 22.69 -26.12
CA LYS A 356 0.09 21.60 -25.15
C LYS A 356 0.41 22.12 -23.76
N LEU A 357 -0.17 21.51 -22.74
CA LEU A 357 0.21 21.65 -21.35
C LEU A 357 0.74 20.32 -20.80
N VAL A 358 1.96 20.33 -20.25
CA VAL A 358 2.55 19.18 -19.56
C VAL A 358 2.48 19.40 -18.05
N ILE A 359 1.94 18.43 -17.32
CA ILE A 359 1.84 18.45 -15.86
C ILE A 359 2.67 17.29 -15.29
N ASN A 360 3.71 17.62 -14.54
CA ASN A 360 4.53 16.64 -13.83
C ASN A 360 4.25 16.73 -12.33
N ASN A 361 3.52 15.76 -11.77
CA ASN A 361 3.19 15.71 -10.36
C ASN A 361 4.04 14.68 -9.59
N GLN A 362 4.95 15.20 -8.77
CA GLN A 362 5.73 14.48 -7.76
C GLN A 362 5.27 14.81 -6.32
N GLY A 363 4.40 15.81 -6.16
CA GLY A 363 3.83 16.23 -4.88
C GLY A 363 2.36 15.81 -4.70
N ASN A 364 1.59 16.65 -3.99
CA ASN A 364 0.17 16.43 -3.73
C ASN A 364 -0.68 17.49 -4.43
N LEU A 365 -1.63 17.07 -5.25
CA LEU A 365 -2.66 17.93 -5.82
C LEU A 365 -4.03 17.42 -5.39
N SER A 366 -4.81 18.28 -4.72
CA SER A 366 -6.11 17.92 -4.16
C SER A 366 -7.16 18.97 -4.48
N SER A 367 -8.28 18.54 -5.05
CA SER A 367 -9.45 19.38 -5.29
C SER A 367 -10.77 18.65 -5.05
N THR A 368 -11.77 19.38 -4.53
CA THR A 368 -13.18 18.93 -4.53
C THR A 368 -13.90 19.25 -5.84
N ALA A 369 -13.30 20.06 -6.71
CA ALA A 369 -13.73 20.30 -8.09
C ALA A 369 -12.84 19.50 -9.06
N ALA A 370 -12.93 19.77 -10.37
CA ALA A 370 -12.04 19.16 -11.35
C ALA A 370 -10.59 19.54 -11.06
N LEU A 371 -9.66 18.58 -11.09
CA LEU A 371 -8.23 18.87 -10.99
C LEU A 371 -7.76 19.62 -12.23
N PHE A 372 -8.02 19.01 -13.39
CA PHE A 372 -7.62 19.49 -14.71
C PHE A 372 -8.82 19.45 -15.64
N GLN A 373 -8.95 20.50 -16.45
CA GLN A 373 -9.90 20.56 -17.55
C GLN A 373 -9.22 21.13 -18.77
N ASN A 374 -9.57 20.56 -19.90
CA ASN A 374 -9.25 21.09 -21.21
C ASN A 374 -10.57 21.63 -21.79
N THR A 375 -10.57 22.82 -22.40
CA THR A 375 -11.81 23.42 -22.94
C THR A 375 -11.73 23.79 -24.42
N GLN A 376 -10.52 23.84 -24.98
CA GLN A 376 -10.27 24.02 -26.41
C GLN A 376 -9.61 22.76 -26.98
N ASN A 377 -9.45 22.67 -28.30
CA ASN A 377 -8.78 21.57 -29.01
C ASN A 377 -7.27 21.40 -28.65
N GLY A 378 -6.83 21.91 -27.50
CA GLY A 378 -5.49 21.74 -26.94
C GLY A 378 -5.28 20.35 -26.33
N HIS A 379 -4.10 20.16 -25.75
CA HIS A 379 -3.66 18.87 -25.23
C HIS A 379 -3.12 19.00 -23.80
N ILE A 380 -3.54 18.14 -22.88
CA ILE A 380 -2.96 18.01 -21.54
C ILE A 380 -2.30 16.64 -21.39
N ASP A 381 -1.01 16.62 -21.08
CA ASP A 381 -0.27 15.40 -20.71
C ASP A 381 0.10 15.43 -19.24
N VAL A 382 -0.42 14.49 -18.46
CA VAL A 382 -0.18 14.39 -17.02
C VAL A 382 0.68 13.18 -16.71
N THR A 383 1.77 13.40 -15.98
CA THR A 383 2.52 12.35 -15.29
C THR A 383 2.32 12.47 -13.79
N ASN A 384 1.68 11.48 -13.17
CA ASN A 384 1.50 11.40 -11.72
C ASN A 384 2.37 10.30 -11.11
N SER A 385 3.38 10.70 -10.34
CA SER A 385 4.23 9.79 -9.56
C SER A 385 3.98 9.85 -8.05
N ASN A 386 3.02 10.67 -7.59
CA ASN A 386 2.67 10.78 -6.17
C ASN A 386 1.14 10.85 -6.00
N ILE A 387 0.54 11.90 -5.40
CA ILE A 387 -0.89 11.89 -5.06
C ILE A 387 -1.67 12.91 -5.90
N LEU A 388 -2.73 12.40 -6.55
CA LEU A 388 -3.85 13.20 -7.07
C LEU A 388 -5.11 12.85 -6.29
N THR A 389 -5.87 13.86 -5.85
CA THR A 389 -7.20 13.69 -5.24
C THR A 389 -8.18 14.63 -5.94
N GLY A 390 -9.18 14.07 -6.63
CA GLY A 390 -10.10 14.84 -7.47
C GLY A 390 -10.44 14.09 -8.76
N PHE A 391 -11.16 14.73 -9.67
CA PHE A 391 -11.58 14.13 -10.94
C PHE A 391 -11.03 14.92 -12.14
N LEU A 392 -11.04 14.29 -13.32
CA LEU A 392 -10.46 14.81 -14.56
C LEU A 392 -11.54 14.92 -15.63
N VAL A 393 -11.58 16.05 -16.33
CA VAL A 393 -12.62 16.33 -17.33
C VAL A 393 -11.96 16.67 -18.67
N SER A 394 -12.28 15.87 -19.68
CA SER A 394 -12.03 16.16 -21.09
C SER A 394 -13.36 16.24 -21.83
N SER A 395 -13.45 17.12 -22.83
CA SER A 395 -14.55 17.11 -23.80
C SER A 395 -14.28 16.08 -24.92
N ASN A 396 -15.06 16.10 -26.00
CA ASN A 396 -14.86 15.17 -27.13
C ASN A 396 -13.93 15.72 -28.21
N THR A 397 -13.54 17.00 -28.11
CA THR A 397 -12.74 17.69 -29.14
C THR A 397 -11.32 18.01 -28.68
N ASP A 398 -10.99 17.67 -27.45
CA ASP A 398 -9.73 17.94 -26.80
C ASP A 398 -9.01 16.64 -26.41
N THR A 399 -7.78 16.73 -25.91
CA THR A 399 -7.02 15.56 -25.46
C THR A 399 -6.52 15.73 -24.04
N LEU A 400 -6.79 14.74 -23.18
CA LEU A 400 -6.26 14.67 -21.82
C LEU A 400 -5.74 13.26 -21.52
N ASN A 401 -4.42 13.17 -21.34
CA ASN A 401 -3.69 11.93 -21.11
C ASN A 401 -3.17 11.85 -19.68
N LEU A 402 -3.23 10.68 -19.07
CA LEU A 402 -2.70 10.41 -17.74
C LEU A 402 -1.80 9.18 -17.73
N MET A 403 -0.54 9.38 -17.33
CA MET A 403 0.36 8.33 -16.85
C MET A 403 0.37 8.32 -15.32
N ASN A 404 -0.33 7.36 -14.72
CA ASN A 404 -0.41 7.18 -13.28
C ASN A 404 0.51 6.06 -12.80
N THR A 405 1.63 6.44 -12.18
CA THR A 405 2.53 5.53 -11.45
C THR A 405 2.37 5.67 -9.92
N GLY A 406 1.72 6.75 -9.46
CA GLY A 406 1.41 7.03 -8.06
C GLY A 406 0.01 6.58 -7.62
N SER A 407 -0.61 7.36 -6.73
CA SER A 407 -1.98 7.18 -6.25
C SER A 407 -2.90 8.26 -6.81
N TRP A 408 -4.02 7.86 -7.40
CA TRP A 408 -5.10 8.76 -7.79
C TRP A 408 -6.39 8.40 -7.05
N TYR A 409 -6.89 9.31 -6.23
CA TYR A 409 -8.18 9.23 -5.58
C TYR A 409 -9.23 9.95 -6.42
N ASN A 410 -9.93 9.20 -7.28
CA ASN A 410 -10.95 9.72 -8.18
C ASN A 410 -12.27 9.95 -7.44
N THR A 411 -12.69 11.21 -7.30
CA THR A 411 -13.82 11.61 -6.44
C THR A 411 -15.15 11.82 -7.17
N ALA A 412 -15.15 11.84 -8.50
CA ALA A 412 -16.33 11.98 -9.34
C ALA A 412 -16.14 11.24 -10.68
N ASN A 413 -17.09 11.38 -11.60
CA ASN A 413 -16.91 10.84 -12.94
C ASN A 413 -15.75 11.54 -13.64
N SER A 414 -14.92 10.76 -14.32
CA SER A 414 -13.74 11.25 -15.02
C SER A 414 -13.74 10.81 -16.48
N ARG A 415 -13.20 11.65 -17.35
CA ARG A 415 -13.04 11.40 -18.79
C ARG A 415 -11.62 11.76 -19.20
N LEU A 416 -10.95 10.82 -19.86
CA LEU A 416 -9.58 10.87 -20.37
C LEU A 416 -9.56 10.36 -21.80
N ASP A 417 -8.51 10.64 -22.56
CA ASP A 417 -8.26 9.99 -23.85
C ASP A 417 -7.37 8.78 -23.65
N ASN A 418 -6.20 8.96 -23.04
CA ASN A 418 -5.27 7.87 -22.76
C ASN A 418 -5.02 7.73 -21.25
N LEU A 419 -5.19 6.51 -20.73
CA LEU A 419 -4.92 6.17 -19.34
C LEU A 419 -3.88 5.04 -19.25
N VAL A 420 -2.66 5.37 -18.83
CA VAL A 420 -1.65 4.39 -18.43
C VAL A 420 -1.67 4.28 -16.91
N ASN A 421 -2.04 3.11 -16.37
CA ASN A 421 -2.09 2.90 -14.92
C ASN A 421 -1.17 1.75 -14.49
N THR A 422 -0.02 2.10 -13.92
CA THR A 422 0.88 1.17 -13.22
C THR A 422 0.87 1.37 -11.71
N GLY A 423 0.29 2.48 -11.24
CA GLY A 423 0.05 2.78 -9.83
C GLY A 423 -1.30 2.28 -9.31
N THR A 424 -1.91 3.06 -8.42
CA THR A 424 -3.23 2.77 -7.83
C THR A 424 -4.23 3.86 -8.18
N ILE A 425 -5.42 3.48 -8.63
CA ILE A 425 -6.58 4.38 -8.74
C ILE A 425 -7.64 3.91 -7.75
N THR A 426 -8.09 4.81 -6.89
CA THR A 426 -9.10 4.55 -5.87
C THR A 426 -10.32 5.40 -6.15
N PHE A 427 -11.47 4.78 -6.36
CA PHE A 427 -12.73 5.47 -6.55
C PHE A 427 -13.30 5.88 -5.19
N ILE A 428 -13.43 7.17 -4.93
CA ILE A 428 -14.03 7.71 -3.72
C ILE A 428 -15.41 8.24 -4.09
N SER A 429 -16.43 7.39 -4.02
CA SER A 429 -17.79 7.85 -4.28
C SER A 429 -18.29 8.73 -3.13
N PRO A 430 -18.97 9.85 -3.41
CA PRO A 430 -19.57 10.71 -2.37
C PRO A 430 -20.71 10.02 -1.61
N SER A 431 -21.28 8.93 -2.13
CA SER A 431 -22.24 8.09 -1.41
C SER A 431 -22.27 6.66 -1.97
N ASN A 432 -22.51 5.66 -1.10
CA ASN A 432 -22.54 4.23 -1.49
C ASN A 432 -23.58 3.90 -2.59
N ASP A 433 -24.53 4.79 -2.85
CA ASP A 433 -25.63 4.57 -3.80
C ASP A 433 -25.39 5.08 -5.22
N GLN A 434 -24.30 5.82 -5.45
CA GLN A 434 -23.98 6.43 -6.75
C GLN A 434 -22.62 5.94 -7.25
N PRO A 435 -22.59 4.91 -8.11
CA PRO A 435 -21.34 4.47 -8.72
C PRO A 435 -20.68 5.54 -9.57
N LEU A 436 -19.36 5.61 -9.52
CA LEU A 436 -18.55 6.47 -10.36
C LEU A 436 -18.15 5.78 -11.65
N ILE A 437 -18.03 6.57 -12.72
CA ILE A 437 -17.61 6.13 -14.04
C ILE A 437 -16.31 6.83 -14.41
N LEU A 438 -15.27 6.06 -14.69
CA LEU A 438 -14.03 6.51 -15.31
C LEU A 438 -14.05 6.09 -16.77
N THR A 439 -13.99 7.04 -17.69
CA THR A 439 -13.97 6.80 -19.13
C THR A 439 -12.59 7.13 -19.70
N ALA A 440 -12.00 6.21 -20.46
CA ALA A 440 -10.81 6.47 -21.27
C ALA A 440 -10.98 5.94 -22.69
N ASP A 441 -10.34 6.51 -23.71
CA ASP A 441 -10.35 5.89 -25.04
C ASP A 441 -9.40 4.70 -25.07
N ASN A 442 -8.12 4.92 -24.77
CA ASN A 442 -7.13 3.85 -24.67
C ASN A 442 -6.70 3.63 -23.22
N TYR A 443 -6.56 2.36 -22.82
CA TYR A 443 -6.11 1.96 -21.49
C TYR A 443 -4.92 1.01 -21.55
N SER A 444 -3.84 1.36 -20.84
CA SER A 444 -2.72 0.46 -20.59
C SER A 444 -2.65 0.10 -19.10
N GLY A 445 -2.77 -1.20 -18.81
CA GLY A 445 -2.88 -1.74 -17.46
C GLY A 445 -1.56 -2.05 -16.74
N GLY A 446 -1.68 -2.79 -15.64
CA GLY A 446 -0.57 -3.27 -14.80
C GLY A 446 -0.64 -2.83 -13.33
N GLY A 447 -1.47 -1.83 -13.03
CA GLY A 447 -1.70 -1.29 -11.69
C GLY A 447 -2.88 -1.93 -10.94
N THR A 448 -3.37 -1.20 -9.93
CA THR A 448 -4.53 -1.59 -9.11
C THR A 448 -5.68 -0.58 -9.27
N LEU A 449 -6.91 -1.07 -9.36
CA LEU A 449 -8.14 -0.29 -9.20
C LEU A 449 -8.83 -0.71 -7.89
N ILE A 450 -9.14 0.25 -7.03
CA ILE A 450 -9.93 0.05 -5.81
C ILE A 450 -11.29 0.69 -6.03
N ILE A 451 -12.34 -0.14 -6.14
CA ILE A 451 -13.69 0.27 -6.51
C ILE A 451 -14.68 0.09 -5.35
N ASN A 452 -15.79 0.80 -5.41
CA ASN A 452 -16.99 0.49 -4.66
C ASN A 452 -17.82 -0.51 -5.47
N SER A 453 -18.14 -1.65 -4.86
CA SER A 453 -19.02 -2.63 -5.48
C SER A 453 -19.87 -3.28 -4.40
N HIS A 454 -21.18 -3.30 -4.65
CA HIS A 454 -22.17 -3.88 -3.77
C HIS A 454 -23.09 -4.81 -4.58
N TRP A 455 -23.35 -6.01 -4.08
CA TRP A 455 -24.12 -7.04 -4.76
C TRP A 455 -24.94 -7.88 -3.77
N ASP A 456 -26.25 -7.67 -3.79
CA ASP A 456 -27.18 -8.27 -2.86
C ASP A 456 -28.27 -9.10 -3.55
N ASP A 457 -28.72 -10.14 -2.86
CA ASP A 457 -29.90 -10.91 -3.23
C ASP A 457 -31.19 -10.12 -3.01
N LEU A 458 -32.07 -10.14 -4.01
CA LEU A 458 -33.43 -9.62 -3.92
C LEU A 458 -34.43 -10.75 -4.20
N GLY A 459 -34.63 -11.61 -3.20
CA GLY A 459 -35.54 -12.75 -3.28
C GLY A 459 -35.25 -13.67 -4.47
N ASN A 460 -36.23 -13.84 -5.36
CA ASN A 460 -36.16 -14.79 -6.48
C ASN A 460 -35.46 -14.24 -7.74
N THR A 461 -34.94 -13.02 -7.73
CA THR A 461 -34.23 -12.46 -8.90
C THR A 461 -32.90 -13.18 -9.12
N LEU A 462 -32.60 -13.65 -10.34
CA LEU A 462 -31.38 -14.42 -10.60
C LEU A 462 -30.11 -13.65 -10.21
N ASN A 463 -29.94 -12.44 -10.75
CA ASN A 463 -28.75 -11.61 -10.55
C ASN A 463 -28.83 -10.68 -9.33
N GLY A 464 -29.91 -10.71 -8.54
CA GLY A 464 -30.06 -9.76 -7.42
C GLY A 464 -30.03 -8.29 -7.89
N ILE A 465 -29.55 -7.40 -7.02
CA ILE A 465 -29.26 -5.99 -7.31
C ILE A 465 -27.77 -5.75 -7.11
N SER A 466 -27.10 -5.14 -8.09
CA SER A 466 -25.70 -4.71 -7.95
C SER A 466 -25.47 -3.26 -8.38
N LYS A 467 -24.56 -2.61 -7.67
CA LYS A 467 -24.09 -1.24 -7.93
C LYS A 467 -22.57 -1.25 -7.83
N THR A 468 -21.87 -0.85 -8.89
CA THR A 468 -20.41 -0.97 -8.98
C THR A 468 -19.84 0.19 -9.76
N ASP A 469 -18.75 0.78 -9.27
CA ASP A 469 -17.95 1.74 -10.05
C ASP A 469 -17.43 1.07 -11.33
N VAL A 470 -17.37 1.82 -12.43
CA VAL A 470 -17.07 1.28 -13.75
C VAL A 470 -15.88 1.99 -14.40
N LEU A 471 -14.93 1.20 -14.91
CA LEU A 471 -13.97 1.68 -15.92
C LEU A 471 -14.53 1.37 -17.31
N LYS A 472 -14.84 2.40 -18.09
CA LYS A 472 -15.27 2.30 -19.49
C LYS A 472 -14.13 2.67 -20.40
N ILE A 473 -13.74 1.76 -21.30
CA ILE A 473 -12.61 1.95 -22.20
C ILE A 473 -12.98 1.57 -23.63
N LYS A 474 -12.41 2.23 -24.64
CA LYS A 474 -12.63 1.81 -26.03
C LYS A 474 -11.70 0.67 -26.40
N THR A 475 -10.42 0.80 -26.07
CA THR A 475 -9.33 -0.11 -26.45
C THR A 475 -8.41 -0.39 -25.26
N ILE A 476 -7.73 -1.54 -25.31
CA ILE A 476 -6.69 -1.90 -24.35
C ILE A 476 -5.36 -1.98 -25.10
N ASP A 477 -4.41 -1.18 -24.65
CA ASP A 477 -3.04 -1.17 -25.16
C ASP A 477 -2.14 -1.98 -24.21
N GLY A 478 -1.58 -3.08 -24.71
CA GLY A 478 -0.68 -3.96 -23.96
C GLY A 478 -1.38 -5.15 -23.28
N ASN A 479 -0.62 -5.89 -22.48
CA ASN A 479 -1.04 -7.19 -21.91
C ASN A 479 -0.82 -7.31 -20.39
N ALA A 480 -0.42 -6.23 -19.72
CA ALA A 480 -0.21 -6.21 -18.29
C ALA A 480 -1.55 -6.33 -17.55
N ILE A 481 -1.60 -7.21 -16.55
CA ILE A 481 -2.83 -7.51 -15.81
C ILE A 481 -3.08 -6.42 -14.77
N THR A 482 -4.28 -5.82 -14.79
CA THR A 482 -4.76 -4.91 -13.76
C THR A 482 -5.50 -5.67 -12.67
N THR A 483 -5.19 -5.37 -11.41
CA THR A 483 -5.86 -5.97 -10.24
C THR A 483 -7.01 -5.10 -9.77
N ILE A 484 -8.19 -5.70 -9.63
CA ILE A 484 -9.39 -5.07 -9.07
C ILE A 484 -9.57 -5.49 -7.62
N LYS A 485 -9.73 -4.51 -6.75
CA LYS A 485 -10.06 -4.67 -5.33
C LYS A 485 -11.31 -3.86 -5.02
N ILE A 486 -12.03 -4.26 -3.98
CA ILE A 486 -13.12 -3.46 -3.40
C ILE A 486 -12.63 -2.74 -2.13
N HIS A 487 -13.23 -1.59 -1.78
CA HIS A 487 -12.89 -0.82 -0.56
C HIS A 487 -13.10 -1.63 0.72
N GLY A 488 -14.15 -2.44 0.76
CA GLY A 488 -14.35 -3.46 1.79
C GLY A 488 -13.75 -4.81 1.37
N ASN A 489 -13.84 -5.82 2.24
CA ASN A 489 -13.57 -7.19 1.81
C ASN A 489 -14.82 -7.88 1.27
N LYS A 490 -16.02 -7.34 1.54
CA LYS A 490 -17.31 -7.97 1.22
C LYS A 490 -18.07 -7.19 0.16
N ILE A 491 -18.55 -7.90 -0.85
CA ILE A 491 -19.39 -7.34 -1.92
C ILE A 491 -20.87 -7.31 -1.53
N GLY A 492 -21.35 -8.19 -0.65
CA GLY A 492 -22.76 -8.21 -0.25
C GLY A 492 -23.26 -9.62 0.11
N ASN A 493 -24.58 -9.78 0.17
CA ASN A 493 -25.25 -10.98 0.66
C ASN A 493 -25.66 -11.98 -0.43
N ILE A 494 -25.35 -11.70 -1.71
CA ILE A 494 -25.65 -12.54 -2.86
C ILE A 494 -25.29 -14.04 -2.64
N THR A 495 -26.20 -14.91 -3.07
CA THR A 495 -26.07 -16.37 -3.02
C THR A 495 -25.91 -16.98 -4.40
N ALA A 496 -25.12 -18.06 -4.47
CA ALA A 496 -24.99 -18.83 -5.70
C ALA A 496 -26.29 -19.59 -6.02
N LYS A 497 -26.75 -19.50 -7.27
CA LYS A 497 -27.92 -20.21 -7.81
C LYS A 497 -27.48 -21.28 -8.81
N ASN A 498 -28.39 -22.09 -9.34
CA ASN A 498 -28.05 -23.13 -10.33
C ASN A 498 -27.94 -22.59 -11.78
N GLN A 499 -27.56 -21.32 -11.96
CA GLN A 499 -27.48 -20.63 -13.26
C GLN A 499 -26.46 -19.50 -13.18
N GLN A 500 -25.76 -19.20 -14.28
CA GLN A 500 -24.72 -18.17 -14.33
C GLN A 500 -25.24 -16.81 -13.81
N GLN A 501 -24.59 -16.26 -12.79
CA GLN A 501 -24.92 -14.96 -12.19
C GLN A 501 -23.81 -13.94 -12.42
N PHE A 502 -24.22 -12.72 -12.76
CA PHE A 502 -23.33 -11.59 -12.99
C PHE A 502 -23.80 -10.36 -12.25
N SER A 503 -22.85 -9.61 -11.68
CA SER A 503 -23.09 -8.23 -11.30
C SER A 503 -23.24 -7.34 -12.54
N THR A 504 -23.56 -6.07 -12.32
CA THR A 504 -23.26 -4.99 -13.27
C THR A 504 -21.78 -5.02 -13.67
N ASN A 505 -21.49 -4.53 -14.88
CA ASN A 505 -20.12 -4.48 -15.38
C ASN A 505 -19.23 -3.67 -14.44
N VAL A 506 -18.03 -4.19 -14.20
CA VAL A 506 -16.93 -3.51 -13.50
C VAL A 506 -16.03 -2.82 -14.51
N ILE A 507 -15.78 -3.50 -15.63
CA ILE A 507 -15.01 -2.98 -16.76
C ILE A 507 -15.87 -3.16 -18.02
N GLU A 508 -15.97 -2.12 -18.82
CA GLU A 508 -16.60 -2.15 -20.13
C GLU A 508 -15.55 -1.84 -21.19
N VAL A 509 -15.47 -2.68 -22.23
CA VAL A 509 -14.53 -2.48 -23.34
C VAL A 509 -15.31 -2.47 -24.65
N GLU A 510 -15.25 -1.36 -25.38
CA GLU A 510 -16.00 -1.19 -26.63
C GLU A 510 -15.50 -2.15 -27.71
N ASN A 511 -14.18 -2.17 -27.94
CA ASN A 511 -13.56 -2.98 -28.98
C ASN A 511 -13.15 -4.38 -28.49
N ASP A 512 -13.10 -5.33 -29.43
CA ASP A 512 -12.65 -6.69 -29.17
C ASP A 512 -11.20 -6.74 -28.66
N HIS A 513 -10.96 -7.56 -27.63
CA HIS A 513 -9.62 -7.81 -27.09
C HIS A 513 -9.39 -9.29 -26.77
N SER A 514 -8.13 -9.69 -26.57
CA SER A 514 -7.78 -11.07 -26.22
C SER A 514 -7.18 -11.16 -24.82
N GLY A 515 -7.31 -12.33 -24.20
CA GLY A 515 -6.79 -12.58 -22.86
C GLY A 515 -7.69 -12.09 -21.73
N ASN A 516 -7.24 -12.37 -20.50
CA ASN A 516 -7.92 -11.97 -19.27
C ASN A 516 -7.05 -10.93 -18.54
N LEU A 517 -7.29 -9.65 -18.87
CA LEU A 517 -6.42 -8.53 -18.51
C LEU A 517 -6.84 -7.84 -17.20
N PHE A 518 -7.99 -8.21 -16.64
CA PHE A 518 -8.44 -7.77 -15.33
C PHE A 518 -8.73 -8.97 -14.44
N ILE A 519 -8.27 -8.93 -13.20
CA ILE A 519 -8.50 -9.98 -12.20
C ILE A 519 -8.92 -9.36 -10.87
N GLY A 520 -9.75 -10.06 -10.11
CA GLY A 520 -10.17 -9.58 -8.79
C GLY A 520 -10.91 -10.66 -8.02
N THR A 521 -10.96 -10.51 -6.70
CA THR A 521 -11.74 -11.35 -5.80
C THR A 521 -12.41 -10.50 -4.72
N ALA A 522 -13.63 -10.85 -4.32
CA ALA A 522 -14.37 -10.23 -3.24
C ALA A 522 -15.14 -11.28 -2.43
N GLU A 523 -15.29 -11.07 -1.13
CA GLU A 523 -15.99 -12.01 -0.25
C GLU A 523 -17.50 -11.73 -0.26
N THR A 524 -18.34 -12.74 -0.03
CA THR A 524 -19.74 -12.50 0.35
C THR A 524 -19.92 -12.61 1.88
N TYR A 525 -21.10 -12.24 2.40
CA TYR A 525 -21.45 -12.56 3.79
C TYR A 525 -21.57 -14.08 4.01
N GLY A 526 -21.93 -14.83 2.98
CA GLY A 526 -22.08 -16.28 3.00
C GLY A 526 -20.77 -17.05 2.70
N PRO A 527 -20.88 -18.32 2.31
CA PRO A 527 -19.73 -19.20 2.05
C PRO A 527 -19.01 -18.90 0.73
N TYR A 528 -19.57 -18.03 -0.12
CA TYR A 528 -19.11 -17.81 -1.48
C TYR A 528 -18.01 -16.73 -1.58
N GLU A 529 -17.28 -16.78 -2.69
CA GLU A 529 -16.31 -15.77 -3.11
C GLU A 529 -16.70 -15.32 -4.52
N ALA A 530 -16.85 -14.01 -4.70
CA ALA A 530 -17.01 -13.42 -6.01
C ALA A 530 -15.63 -13.29 -6.67
N GLN A 531 -15.53 -13.72 -7.93
CA GLN A 531 -14.33 -13.54 -8.74
C GLN A 531 -14.69 -12.73 -9.98
N LEU A 532 -13.75 -11.90 -10.44
CA LEU A 532 -13.93 -11.17 -11.68
C LEU A 532 -13.81 -12.14 -12.85
N LYS A 533 -14.80 -12.12 -13.74
CA LYS A 533 -14.87 -12.94 -14.95
C LYS A 533 -15.06 -12.06 -16.16
N ARG A 534 -14.37 -12.42 -17.23
CA ARG A 534 -14.57 -11.86 -18.57
C ARG A 534 -15.77 -12.52 -19.26
N ASP A 535 -16.63 -11.71 -19.87
CA ASP A 535 -17.76 -12.13 -20.70
C ASP A 535 -17.89 -11.19 -21.91
N GLY A 536 -17.68 -11.74 -23.11
CA GLY A 536 -17.43 -10.94 -24.31
C GLY A 536 -16.23 -10.01 -24.09
N ASN A 537 -16.44 -8.70 -24.21
CA ASN A 537 -15.43 -7.68 -23.97
C ASN A 537 -15.45 -7.12 -22.54
N ASN A 538 -16.47 -7.44 -21.75
CA ASN A 538 -16.70 -6.83 -20.44
C ASN A 538 -16.24 -7.74 -19.30
N TYR A 539 -16.12 -7.16 -18.10
CA TYR A 539 -15.78 -7.88 -16.88
C TYR A 539 -16.78 -7.58 -15.78
N HIS A 540 -17.19 -8.62 -15.06
CA HIS A 540 -18.14 -8.52 -13.95
C HIS A 540 -17.77 -9.46 -12.82
N TRP A 541 -18.35 -9.24 -11.64
CA TRP A 541 -18.28 -10.19 -10.55
C TRP A 541 -19.20 -11.38 -10.84
N THR A 542 -18.72 -12.59 -10.51
CA THR A 542 -19.53 -13.81 -10.57
C THR A 542 -19.27 -14.70 -9.37
N LEU A 543 -20.29 -15.44 -8.95
CA LEU A 543 -20.18 -16.51 -7.96
C LEU A 543 -19.98 -17.89 -8.59
N GLN A 544 -19.85 -17.99 -9.91
CA GLN A 544 -19.69 -19.27 -10.61
C GLN A 544 -18.53 -19.29 -11.58
N SER A 545 -17.89 -20.45 -11.65
CA SER A 545 -16.85 -20.74 -12.63
C SER A 545 -17.38 -21.29 -13.93
N LEU A 546 -16.47 -21.45 -14.90
CA LEU A 546 -16.67 -22.26 -16.08
C LEU A 546 -16.13 -23.69 -15.86
N PRO A 547 -16.94 -24.75 -16.02
CA PRO A 547 -18.41 -24.74 -16.22
C PRO A 547 -19.16 -24.30 -14.95
N ASN A 548 -20.42 -23.87 -15.10
CA ASN A 548 -21.28 -23.20 -14.10
C ASN A 548 -21.32 -23.87 -12.71
N ILE A 549 -20.31 -23.61 -11.89
CA ILE A 549 -20.13 -24.21 -10.57
C ILE A 549 -19.81 -23.12 -9.57
N GLU A 550 -20.55 -23.12 -8.46
CA GLU A 550 -20.41 -22.16 -7.36
C GLU A 550 -18.94 -22.02 -6.89
N ILE A 551 -18.53 -20.81 -6.55
CA ILE A 551 -17.20 -20.50 -6.06
C ILE A 551 -17.28 -20.37 -4.55
N ILE A 552 -16.63 -21.29 -3.84
CA ILE A 552 -16.62 -21.31 -2.37
C ILE A 552 -15.30 -20.72 -1.89
N ASN A 553 -15.41 -19.82 -0.92
CA ASN A 553 -14.25 -19.20 -0.32
C ASN A 553 -13.34 -20.25 0.33
N GLN A 554 -12.03 -20.14 0.11
CA GLN A 554 -11.08 -21.23 0.40
C GLN A 554 -11.10 -21.69 1.87
N PRO A 555 -11.01 -20.80 2.88
CA PRO A 555 -11.08 -21.20 4.30
C PRO A 555 -12.39 -21.91 4.69
N VAL A 556 -13.52 -21.56 4.06
CA VAL A 556 -14.84 -22.16 4.36
C VAL A 556 -14.84 -23.68 4.15
N VAL A 557 -14.08 -24.18 3.17
CA VAL A 557 -13.95 -25.61 2.89
C VAL A 557 -13.41 -26.38 4.10
N GLY A 558 -12.46 -25.81 4.85
CA GLY A 558 -11.95 -26.40 6.08
C GLY A 558 -12.97 -26.37 7.21
N TYR A 559 -13.72 -25.28 7.34
CA TYR A 559 -14.76 -25.13 8.36
C TYR A 559 -15.89 -26.14 8.18
N ILE A 560 -16.27 -26.46 6.93
CA ILE A 560 -17.29 -27.46 6.61
C ILE A 560 -16.83 -28.87 7.01
N GLN A 561 -15.57 -29.23 6.77
CA GLN A 561 -15.09 -30.61 6.94
C GLN A 561 -14.56 -30.91 8.35
N GLN A 562 -14.10 -29.90 9.10
CA GLN A 562 -13.49 -30.10 10.42
C GLN A 562 -14.37 -30.84 11.46
N PRO A 563 -15.70 -30.59 11.55
CA PRO A 563 -16.55 -31.32 12.48
C PRO A 563 -16.56 -32.84 12.22
N PHE A 564 -16.54 -33.25 10.95
CA PHE A 564 -16.42 -34.66 10.57
C PHE A 564 -15.06 -35.24 10.99
N VAL A 565 -13.97 -34.52 10.73
CA VAL A 565 -12.62 -34.95 11.15
C VAL A 565 -12.53 -35.12 12.67
N ASN A 566 -13.09 -34.19 13.45
CA ASN A 566 -13.11 -34.28 14.90
C ASN A 566 -13.86 -35.53 15.39
N ARG A 567 -14.98 -35.90 14.75
CA ARG A 567 -15.70 -37.15 15.04
C ARG A 567 -14.86 -38.39 14.74
N GLN A 568 -14.13 -38.41 13.63
CA GLN A 568 -13.24 -39.53 13.29
C GLN A 568 -12.08 -39.69 14.29
N MET A 569 -11.56 -38.59 14.85
CA MET A 569 -10.58 -38.65 15.94
C MET A 569 -11.17 -39.30 17.19
N ILE A 570 -12.39 -38.92 17.59
CA ILE A 570 -13.08 -39.49 18.76
C ILE A 570 -13.41 -40.96 18.51
N TYR A 571 -13.85 -41.34 17.30
CA TYR A 571 -14.08 -42.73 16.92
C TYR A 571 -12.83 -43.59 17.13
N SER A 572 -11.69 -43.12 16.59
CA SER A 572 -10.41 -43.83 16.69
C SER A 572 -9.92 -43.95 18.13
N GLN A 573 -10.26 -42.98 18.98
CA GLN A 573 -9.92 -42.95 20.40
C GLN A 573 -10.75 -43.93 21.24
N LEU A 574 -12.05 -44.11 20.94
CA LEU A 574 -12.88 -45.13 21.60
C LEU A 574 -12.29 -46.53 21.37
N GLY A 575 -11.94 -46.82 20.11
CA GLY A 575 -11.28 -48.06 19.69
C GLY A 575 -12.06 -49.33 20.05
N LYS A 576 -11.41 -50.48 19.85
CA LYS A 576 -11.90 -51.79 20.28
C LYS A 576 -11.23 -52.23 21.58
N LEU A 577 -11.87 -53.14 22.32
CA LEU A 577 -11.32 -53.72 23.55
C LEU A 577 -9.87 -54.19 23.36
N HIS A 578 -9.65 -55.05 22.37
CA HIS A 578 -8.36 -55.69 22.12
C HIS A 578 -7.28 -54.74 21.60
N GLU A 579 -7.67 -53.64 20.97
CA GLU A 579 -6.73 -52.60 20.63
C GLU A 579 -6.25 -51.87 21.91
N ARG A 580 -7.10 -51.68 22.92
CA ARG A 580 -6.74 -50.98 24.18
C ARG A 580 -5.86 -51.84 25.08
N ILE A 581 -6.30 -53.06 25.38
CA ILE A 581 -5.67 -53.89 26.41
C ILE A 581 -4.96 -55.15 25.88
N GLY A 582 -4.91 -55.37 24.57
CA GLY A 582 -4.33 -56.59 23.98
C GLY A 582 -5.19 -57.84 24.22
N GLU A 583 -4.71 -59.00 23.80
CA GLU A 583 -5.42 -60.26 23.99
C GLU A 583 -5.35 -60.73 25.45
N GLN A 584 -6.36 -61.47 25.86
CA GLN A 584 -6.48 -62.03 27.20
C GLN A 584 -6.68 -63.56 27.14
N PRO A 585 -5.79 -64.32 26.47
CA PRO A 585 -6.00 -65.75 26.23
C PRO A 585 -6.11 -66.56 27.52
N HIS A 586 -5.42 -66.14 28.59
CA HIS A 586 -5.51 -66.76 29.92
C HIS A 586 -6.94 -66.77 30.47
N LEU A 587 -7.81 -65.82 30.10
CA LEU A 587 -9.20 -65.80 30.56
C LEU A 587 -10.00 -67.02 30.07
N LEU A 588 -9.56 -67.68 29.00
CA LEU A 588 -10.17 -68.88 28.45
C LEU A 588 -9.72 -70.17 29.17
N PHE A 589 -8.53 -70.18 29.78
CA PHE A 589 -7.88 -71.39 30.27
C PHE A 589 -7.62 -71.37 31.79
N ASP A 590 -7.29 -70.21 32.37
CA ASP A 590 -7.14 -70.00 33.80
C ASP A 590 -8.34 -69.19 34.32
N LYS A 591 -9.22 -69.83 35.09
CA LYS A 591 -10.49 -69.25 35.55
C LYS A 591 -10.39 -68.54 36.91
N ASN A 592 -9.22 -68.54 37.56
CA ASN A 592 -9.04 -67.95 38.89
C ASN A 592 -8.15 -66.70 38.90
N ASP A 593 -7.49 -66.38 37.79
CA ASP A 593 -6.62 -65.19 37.70
C ASP A 593 -7.43 -63.88 37.55
N ILE A 594 -7.08 -62.87 38.37
CA ILE A 594 -7.54 -61.48 38.29
C ILE A 594 -6.45 -60.53 38.81
N ASN A 595 -5.86 -59.73 37.92
CA ASN A 595 -4.77 -58.81 38.25
C ASN A 595 -5.15 -57.35 38.02
N LYS A 596 -4.50 -56.44 38.75
CA LYS A 596 -4.55 -55.00 38.42
C LYS A 596 -3.79 -54.78 37.14
N ARG A 597 -4.26 -53.84 36.30
CA ARG A 597 -3.64 -53.57 35.01
C ARG A 597 -3.50 -52.08 34.79
N ILE A 598 -2.33 -51.70 34.28
CA ILE A 598 -2.09 -50.40 33.69
C ILE A 598 -1.68 -50.63 32.24
N TRP A 599 -2.19 -49.80 31.35
CA TRP A 599 -1.91 -49.93 29.94
C TRP A 599 -1.68 -48.58 29.30
N THR A 600 -0.89 -48.58 28.24
CA THR A 600 -0.64 -47.42 27.39
C THR A 600 -0.85 -47.85 25.96
N ARG A 601 -1.48 -47.01 25.15
CA ARG A 601 -1.65 -47.20 23.72
C ARG A 601 -1.29 -45.94 22.95
N VAL A 602 -0.55 -46.12 21.87
CA VAL A 602 -0.27 -45.11 20.86
C VAL A 602 -0.94 -45.49 19.57
N ARG A 603 -1.58 -44.53 18.90
CA ARG A 603 -2.11 -44.69 17.54
C ARG A 603 -1.49 -43.65 16.63
N TYR A 604 -1.12 -44.05 15.43
CA TYR A 604 -0.84 -43.14 14.32
C TYR A 604 -1.57 -43.63 13.07
N GLY A 605 -2.14 -42.70 12.31
CA GLY A 605 -2.87 -43.07 11.11
C GLY A 605 -2.95 -41.95 10.08
N TYR A 606 -3.18 -42.40 8.85
CA TYR A 606 -3.46 -41.58 7.70
C TYR A 606 -4.87 -41.90 7.22
N ASP A 607 -5.70 -40.88 7.10
CA ASP A 607 -7.06 -41.00 6.62
C ASP A 607 -7.26 -40.08 5.41
N MET A 608 -7.71 -40.65 4.31
CA MET A 608 -8.16 -39.92 3.12
C MET A 608 -9.67 -40.11 2.98
N PHE A 609 -10.40 -39.01 2.92
CA PHE A 609 -11.85 -39.00 2.72
C PHE A 609 -12.20 -38.17 1.49
N GLN A 610 -13.04 -38.74 0.62
CA GLN A 610 -13.69 -38.02 -0.46
C GLN A 610 -15.19 -37.93 -0.14
N GLY A 611 -15.71 -36.70 -0.08
CA GLY A 611 -17.14 -36.46 0.10
C GLY A 611 -17.96 -37.00 -1.07
N LYS A 612 -19.29 -36.94 -0.97
CA LYS A 612 -20.22 -37.36 -2.03
C LYS A 612 -20.45 -36.23 -3.04
N LYS A 613 -20.18 -34.97 -2.68
CA LYS A 613 -20.45 -33.80 -3.53
C LYS A 613 -19.20 -33.16 -4.12
N ARG A 614 -18.37 -32.51 -3.29
CA ARG A 614 -17.36 -31.54 -3.78
C ARG A 614 -16.01 -31.65 -3.10
N PHE A 615 -15.99 -31.85 -1.78
CA PHE A 615 -14.80 -31.71 -0.99
C PHE A 615 -14.10 -33.04 -0.70
N ALA A 616 -12.82 -32.92 -0.37
CA ALA A 616 -12.05 -34.02 0.18
C ALA A 616 -11.10 -33.51 1.27
N THR A 617 -10.66 -34.43 2.12
CA THR A 617 -9.68 -34.13 3.17
C THR A 617 -8.67 -35.26 3.30
N LYS A 618 -7.42 -34.89 3.64
CA LYS A 618 -6.35 -35.79 4.06
C LYS A 618 -5.96 -35.45 5.48
N THR A 619 -5.96 -36.45 6.35
CA THR A 619 -5.75 -36.27 7.79
C THR A 619 -4.64 -37.20 8.25
N GLN A 620 -3.61 -36.63 8.86
CA GLN A 620 -2.60 -37.36 9.62
C GLN A 620 -2.89 -37.15 11.09
N SER A 621 -3.27 -38.20 11.81
CA SER A 621 -3.72 -38.09 13.20
C SER A 621 -3.09 -39.16 14.08
N GLY A 622 -2.98 -38.84 15.36
CA GLY A 622 -2.47 -39.77 16.35
C GLY A 622 -2.89 -39.39 17.76
N PHE A 623 -2.72 -40.32 18.69
CA PHE A 623 -2.91 -40.07 20.10
C PHE A 623 -2.04 -41.00 20.94
N ILE A 624 -1.81 -40.56 22.17
CA ILE A 624 -1.26 -41.38 23.26
C ILE A 624 -2.34 -41.44 24.34
N GLN A 625 -2.69 -42.65 24.75
CA GLN A 625 -3.72 -42.92 25.74
C GLN A 625 -3.15 -43.80 26.85
N PHE A 626 -3.41 -43.42 28.09
CA PHE A 626 -3.06 -44.16 29.28
C PHE A 626 -4.35 -44.62 29.96
N GLY A 627 -4.37 -45.84 30.49
CA GLY A 627 -5.50 -46.34 31.26
C GLY A 627 -5.07 -47.21 32.44
N GLN A 628 -5.89 -47.17 33.48
CA GLN A 628 -5.66 -47.92 34.71
C GLN A 628 -6.97 -48.52 35.21
N ASP A 629 -6.95 -49.82 35.50
CA ASP A 629 -8.04 -50.50 36.18
C ASP A 629 -8.07 -50.07 37.65
N LEU A 630 -9.21 -49.57 38.10
CA LEU A 630 -9.45 -49.12 39.48
C LEU A 630 -10.26 -50.14 40.28
N ILE A 631 -11.25 -50.77 39.63
CA ILE A 631 -12.14 -51.77 40.22
C ILE A 631 -11.99 -53.05 39.42
N PHE A 632 -11.74 -54.16 40.11
CA PHE A 632 -11.66 -55.48 39.51
C PHE A 632 -12.38 -56.46 40.42
N LYS A 633 -13.29 -57.27 39.86
CA LYS A 633 -14.10 -58.23 40.62
C LYS A 633 -14.07 -59.59 39.94
N LEU A 634 -13.86 -60.64 40.74
CA LEU A 634 -14.06 -62.03 40.37
C LEU A 634 -15.22 -62.58 41.21
N SER A 635 -16.30 -62.98 40.55
CA SER A 635 -17.47 -63.57 41.20
C SER A 635 -17.34 -65.09 41.35
N GLU A 636 -18.15 -65.70 42.22
CA GLU A 636 -18.18 -67.16 42.41
C GLU A 636 -18.48 -67.93 41.11
N ASP A 637 -19.34 -67.37 40.26
CA ASP A 637 -19.68 -67.89 38.92
C ASP A 637 -18.56 -67.72 37.86
N LYS A 638 -17.36 -67.29 38.30
CA LYS A 638 -16.17 -67.02 37.48
C LYS A 638 -16.35 -65.89 36.48
N THR A 639 -17.34 -65.01 36.66
CA THR A 639 -17.43 -63.76 35.92
C THR A 639 -16.39 -62.75 36.40
N ARG A 640 -15.88 -61.93 35.48
CA ARG A 640 -14.85 -60.93 35.76
C ARG A 640 -15.27 -59.56 35.30
N GLN A 641 -14.96 -58.55 36.09
CA GLN A 641 -15.23 -57.15 35.76
C GLN A 641 -13.99 -56.30 35.95
N TYR A 642 -13.77 -55.36 35.04
CA TYR A 642 -12.72 -54.34 35.13
C TYR A 642 -13.32 -52.97 34.85
N THR A 643 -13.23 -52.06 35.80
CA THR A 643 -13.60 -50.64 35.62
C THR A 643 -12.36 -49.79 35.79
N GLY A 644 -12.11 -48.88 34.84
CA GLY A 644 -10.94 -48.02 34.88
C GLY A 644 -11.18 -46.64 34.31
N ILE A 645 -10.14 -45.82 34.38
CA ILE A 645 -10.10 -44.46 33.84
C ILE A 645 -9.05 -44.36 32.75
N THR A 646 -9.19 -43.36 31.87
CA THR A 646 -8.23 -43.06 30.81
C THR A 646 -7.92 -41.58 30.70
N LEU A 647 -6.69 -41.28 30.33
CA LEU A 647 -6.22 -39.96 29.94
C LEU A 647 -5.65 -40.03 28.53
N THR A 648 -6.01 -39.08 27.67
CA THR A 648 -5.57 -39.07 26.27
C THR A 648 -5.12 -37.68 25.83
N TYR A 649 -3.99 -37.63 25.13
CA TYR A 649 -3.63 -36.49 24.29
C TYR A 649 -3.60 -36.93 22.82
N GLY A 650 -4.33 -36.20 21.97
CA GLY A 650 -4.44 -36.47 20.55
C GLY A 650 -4.14 -35.25 19.69
N TRP A 651 -3.73 -35.50 18.46
CA TRP A 651 -3.48 -34.46 17.47
C TRP A 651 -3.93 -34.90 16.07
N ALA A 652 -4.25 -33.92 15.22
CA ALA A 652 -4.46 -34.14 13.80
C ALA A 652 -3.93 -32.98 12.97
N LYS A 653 -3.37 -33.29 11.80
CA LYS A 653 -3.01 -32.35 10.73
C LYS A 653 -3.86 -32.66 9.52
N ASN A 654 -4.66 -31.70 9.10
CA ASN A 654 -5.70 -31.85 8.08
C ASN A 654 -5.36 -30.96 6.89
N SER A 655 -5.48 -31.49 5.68
CA SER A 655 -5.40 -30.74 4.43
C SER A 655 -6.75 -30.86 3.72
N PHE A 656 -7.31 -29.73 3.34
CA PHE A 656 -8.63 -29.65 2.72
C PHE A 656 -8.53 -29.35 1.24
N PHE A 657 -9.44 -29.95 0.49
CA PHE A 657 -9.48 -29.88 -0.96
C PHE A 657 -10.90 -29.62 -1.46
N ASP A 658 -10.96 -28.89 -2.56
CA ASP A 658 -12.16 -28.60 -3.31
C ASP A 658 -11.96 -29.01 -4.77
N LYS A 659 -12.78 -29.95 -5.26
CA LYS A 659 -12.79 -30.41 -6.65
C LYS A 659 -12.91 -29.25 -7.65
N TYR A 660 -13.65 -28.22 -7.30
CA TYR A 660 -13.94 -27.08 -8.15
C TYR A 660 -13.28 -25.81 -7.63
N ARG A 661 -12.12 -25.90 -6.97
CA ARG A 661 -11.33 -24.72 -6.61
C ARG A 661 -11.05 -23.88 -7.86
N THR A 662 -11.35 -22.58 -7.79
CA THR A 662 -11.26 -21.66 -8.92
C THR A 662 -10.23 -20.56 -8.68
N LYS A 663 -9.71 -20.00 -9.77
CA LYS A 663 -9.03 -18.70 -9.82
C LYS A 663 -9.49 -18.01 -11.10
N ASN A 664 -9.83 -16.72 -11.02
CA ASN A 664 -10.37 -15.94 -12.14
C ASN A 664 -11.58 -16.63 -12.81
N ALA A 665 -12.48 -17.18 -11.99
CA ALA A 665 -13.65 -17.97 -12.40
C ALA A 665 -13.35 -19.20 -13.28
N ILE A 666 -12.11 -19.71 -13.25
CA ILE A 666 -11.70 -20.94 -13.96
C ILE A 666 -11.28 -21.99 -12.94
N VAL A 667 -11.79 -23.22 -13.11
CA VAL A 667 -11.43 -24.36 -12.25
C VAL A 667 -9.94 -24.68 -12.44
N THR A 668 -9.17 -24.62 -11.35
CA THR A 668 -7.72 -24.84 -11.41
C THR A 668 -7.35 -26.31 -11.21
N SER A 669 -6.17 -26.73 -11.66
CA SER A 669 -5.64 -28.07 -11.40
C SER A 669 -5.33 -28.31 -9.91
N ASN A 670 -4.92 -27.27 -9.19
CA ASN A 670 -4.65 -27.34 -7.75
C ASN A 670 -5.96 -27.31 -6.97
N LYS A 671 -6.24 -28.39 -6.22
CA LYS A 671 -7.48 -28.54 -5.45
C LYS A 671 -7.33 -28.14 -3.98
N PHE A 672 -6.12 -27.91 -3.50
CA PHE A 672 -5.85 -27.59 -2.08
C PHE A 672 -6.46 -26.24 -1.70
N THR A 673 -7.19 -26.14 -0.61
CA THR A 673 -7.83 -24.88 -0.14
C THR A 673 -7.25 -24.34 1.15
N GLY A 674 -6.70 -25.21 1.98
CA GLY A 674 -6.11 -24.84 3.26
C GLY A 674 -5.88 -26.05 4.15
N SER A 675 -5.47 -25.77 5.38
CA SER A 675 -5.14 -26.79 6.37
C SER A 675 -5.69 -26.44 7.74
N ALA A 676 -5.80 -27.45 8.60
CA ALA A 676 -6.06 -27.26 10.02
C ALA A 676 -5.21 -28.18 10.87
N ARG A 677 -4.91 -27.74 12.10
CA ARG A 677 -4.38 -28.58 13.16
C ARG A 677 -5.39 -28.68 14.28
N THR A 678 -5.66 -29.89 14.74
CA THR A 678 -6.49 -30.16 15.92
C THR A 678 -5.60 -30.69 17.04
N ASP A 679 -5.75 -30.13 18.23
CA ASP A 679 -5.23 -30.69 19.46
C ASP A 679 -6.42 -31.13 20.34
N MET A 680 -6.31 -32.29 20.97
CA MET A 680 -7.36 -32.94 21.75
C MET A 680 -6.82 -33.40 23.10
N PHE A 681 -7.53 -33.09 24.17
CA PHE A 681 -7.27 -33.64 25.51
C PHE A 681 -8.54 -34.29 26.02
N SER A 682 -8.44 -35.51 26.54
CA SER A 682 -9.61 -36.28 26.94
C SER A 682 -9.43 -36.99 28.27
N LEU A 683 -10.53 -37.07 29.00
CA LEU A 683 -10.71 -37.87 30.20
C LEU A 683 -11.83 -38.88 29.93
N GLY A 684 -11.61 -40.14 30.26
CA GLY A 684 -12.58 -41.19 30.01
C GLY A 684 -12.63 -42.25 31.08
N SER A 685 -13.64 -43.11 30.98
CA SER A 685 -13.82 -44.31 31.78
C SER A 685 -14.17 -45.49 30.89
N TYR A 686 -13.93 -46.69 31.40
CA TYR A 686 -14.34 -47.92 30.74
C TYR A 686 -14.78 -48.96 31.76
N HIS A 687 -15.63 -49.88 31.31
CA HIS A 687 -16.03 -51.05 32.06
C HIS A 687 -16.11 -52.26 31.12
N THR A 688 -15.36 -53.31 31.44
CA THR A 688 -15.34 -54.57 30.70
C THR A 688 -15.83 -55.71 31.59
N TYR A 689 -16.87 -56.41 31.16
CA TYR A 689 -17.41 -57.61 31.76
C TYR A 689 -17.02 -58.83 30.93
N TYR A 690 -16.52 -59.88 31.56
CA TYR A 690 -16.28 -61.19 30.94
C TYR A 690 -17.11 -62.27 31.64
N SER A 691 -17.84 -63.06 30.87
CA SER A 691 -18.53 -64.24 31.34
C SER A 691 -17.59 -65.43 31.51
N SER A 692 -18.02 -66.46 32.25
CA SER A 692 -17.31 -67.73 32.37
C SER A 692 -17.14 -68.51 31.05
N THR A 693 -17.90 -68.14 30.02
CA THR A 693 -17.85 -68.72 28.66
C THR A 693 -16.93 -67.96 27.69
N GLY A 694 -16.27 -66.90 28.15
CA GLY A 694 -15.40 -66.05 27.32
C GLY A 694 -16.13 -64.92 26.58
N LEU A 695 -17.47 -64.87 26.59
CA LEU A 695 -18.21 -63.70 26.10
C LEU A 695 -17.80 -62.46 26.90
N TYR A 696 -17.57 -61.34 26.21
CA TYR A 696 -17.27 -60.05 26.83
C TYR A 696 -18.25 -58.98 26.39
N ILE A 697 -18.48 -58.02 27.29
CA ILE A 697 -19.13 -56.74 27.01
C ILE A 697 -18.18 -55.65 27.47
N ASP A 698 -17.82 -54.75 26.57
CA ASP A 698 -16.92 -53.64 26.82
C ASP A 698 -17.62 -52.31 26.58
N THR A 699 -17.55 -51.41 27.55
CA THR A 699 -18.16 -50.09 27.50
C THR A 699 -17.10 -49.03 27.74
N VAL A 700 -17.13 -47.96 26.94
CA VAL A 700 -16.18 -46.84 27.05
C VAL A 700 -16.94 -45.54 26.93
N GLY A 701 -16.60 -44.57 27.76
CA GLY A 701 -17.11 -43.20 27.68
C GLY A 701 -15.98 -42.19 27.82
N GLN A 702 -15.96 -41.14 27.01
CA GLN A 702 -14.90 -40.12 27.01
C GLN A 702 -15.47 -38.72 26.78
N ILE A 703 -14.94 -37.74 27.50
CA ILE A 703 -15.14 -36.32 27.27
C ILE A 703 -13.83 -35.69 26.80
N SER A 704 -13.90 -34.79 25.83
CA SER A 704 -12.72 -34.20 25.19
C SER A 704 -12.85 -32.70 25.03
N TRP A 705 -11.76 -31.98 25.28
CA TRP A 705 -11.56 -30.59 24.85
C TRP A 705 -10.81 -30.58 23.52
N LEU A 706 -11.24 -29.72 22.59
CA LEU A 706 -10.72 -29.60 21.24
C LEU A 706 -10.27 -28.17 20.94
N GLN A 707 -9.12 -28.02 20.30
CA GLN A 707 -8.70 -26.77 19.69
C GLN A 707 -8.30 -26.99 18.23
N ASN A 708 -9.05 -26.38 17.32
CA ASN A 708 -8.78 -26.37 15.89
C ASN A 708 -8.08 -25.05 15.51
N ARG A 709 -7.00 -25.13 14.73
CA ARG A 709 -6.26 -23.97 14.22
C ARG A 709 -6.26 -24.04 12.70
N TYR A 710 -6.96 -23.13 12.04
CA TYR A 710 -7.13 -23.09 10.60
C TYR A 710 -6.09 -22.17 9.94
N ARG A 711 -5.64 -22.54 8.74
CA ARG A 711 -4.73 -21.75 7.90
C ARG A 711 -5.14 -21.89 6.42
N SER A 712 -5.39 -20.77 5.77
CA SER A 712 -5.56 -20.64 4.31
C SER A 712 -4.64 -19.52 3.78
N GLN A 713 -4.71 -19.21 2.48
CA GLN A 713 -3.86 -18.20 1.86
C GLN A 713 -3.92 -16.83 2.56
N ASN A 714 -5.11 -16.42 3.02
CA ASN A 714 -5.37 -15.07 3.55
C ASN A 714 -5.92 -15.09 4.99
N THR A 715 -5.96 -16.25 5.65
CA THR A 715 -6.68 -16.40 6.93
C THR A 715 -5.97 -17.33 7.89
N GLN A 716 -5.87 -16.91 9.16
CA GLN A 716 -5.40 -17.72 10.26
C GLN A 716 -6.30 -17.50 11.48
N THR A 717 -6.98 -18.55 11.95
CA THR A 717 -7.92 -18.42 13.07
C THR A 717 -8.00 -19.70 13.90
N LYS A 718 -8.60 -19.61 15.09
CA LYS A 718 -8.72 -20.72 16.06
C LYS A 718 -10.18 -20.92 16.44
N GLN A 719 -10.56 -22.18 16.66
CA GLN A 719 -11.88 -22.56 17.15
C GLN A 719 -11.75 -23.61 18.25
N ASN A 720 -12.28 -23.29 19.42
CA ASN A 720 -12.34 -24.22 20.55
C ASN A 720 -13.68 -24.98 20.55
N GLY A 721 -13.68 -26.16 21.13
CA GLY A 721 -14.89 -26.98 21.27
C GLY A 721 -14.75 -28.08 22.31
N TYR A 722 -15.84 -28.80 22.49
CA TYR A 722 -15.92 -29.99 23.34
C TYR A 722 -16.50 -31.15 22.55
N ALA A 723 -16.24 -32.35 23.03
CA ALA A 723 -16.70 -33.58 22.42
C ALA A 723 -17.01 -34.64 23.47
N PHE A 724 -17.97 -35.49 23.13
CA PHE A 724 -18.33 -36.68 23.89
C PHE A 724 -18.31 -37.89 22.96
N GLY A 725 -17.80 -39.02 23.46
CA GLY A 725 -17.82 -40.29 22.76
C GLY A 725 -18.19 -41.40 23.72
N ALA A 726 -19.03 -42.33 23.28
CA ALA A 726 -19.36 -43.55 24.01
C ALA A 726 -19.43 -44.75 23.08
N SER A 727 -19.04 -45.93 23.54
CA SER A 727 -19.18 -47.17 22.77
C SER A 727 -19.53 -48.35 23.64
N ILE A 728 -20.25 -49.30 23.05
CA ILE A 728 -20.52 -50.62 23.62
C ILE A 728 -20.07 -51.65 22.57
N GLU A 729 -19.21 -52.58 22.97
CA GLU A 729 -18.71 -53.69 22.17
C GLU A 729 -19.07 -55.01 22.84
N ILE A 730 -19.45 -56.01 22.05
CA ILE A 730 -19.71 -57.38 22.48
C ILE A 730 -18.96 -58.34 21.57
N GLY A 731 -18.39 -59.38 22.13
CA GLY A 731 -17.73 -60.45 21.36
C GLY A 731 -17.64 -61.74 22.14
N LYS A 732 -17.46 -62.86 21.43
CA LYS A 732 -17.31 -64.17 22.04
C LYS A 732 -16.36 -65.05 21.21
N PRO A 733 -15.22 -65.51 21.76
CA PRO A 733 -14.35 -66.43 21.06
C PRO A 733 -14.91 -67.86 21.09
N PHE A 734 -14.83 -68.55 19.94
CA PHE A 734 -15.18 -69.95 19.76
C PHE A 734 -13.93 -70.71 19.31
N PRO A 735 -13.37 -71.59 20.16
CA PRO A 735 -12.29 -72.49 19.74
C PRO A 735 -12.73 -73.39 18.58
N LEU A 736 -11.86 -73.59 17.60
CA LEU A 736 -12.08 -74.53 16.48
C LEU A 736 -11.56 -75.94 16.85
N LEU A 737 -11.72 -76.90 15.93
CA LEU A 737 -11.27 -78.30 16.09
C LEU A 737 -9.78 -78.41 16.49
N ASN A 738 -8.95 -77.49 15.99
CA ASN A 738 -7.62 -77.25 16.54
C ASN A 738 -7.76 -76.22 17.67
N PRO A 739 -7.47 -76.58 18.93
CA PRO A 739 -7.71 -75.68 20.06
C PRO A 739 -6.85 -74.41 19.96
N ASN A 740 -5.77 -74.41 19.18
CA ASN A 740 -4.86 -73.28 18.99
C ASN A 740 -5.44 -72.17 18.09
N ILE A 741 -6.66 -72.34 17.57
CA ILE A 741 -7.33 -71.38 16.70
C ILE A 741 -8.71 -71.07 17.28
N ALA A 742 -9.03 -69.79 17.44
CA ALA A 742 -10.37 -69.37 17.83
C ALA A 742 -10.91 -68.30 16.87
N ILE A 743 -12.20 -68.42 16.54
CA ILE A 743 -12.96 -67.43 15.80
C ILE A 743 -13.80 -66.59 16.75
N GLU A 744 -13.75 -65.27 16.63
CA GLU A 744 -14.42 -64.34 17.53
C GLU A 744 -15.27 -63.36 16.72
N PRO A 745 -16.56 -63.63 16.53
CA PRO A 745 -17.50 -62.63 16.07
C PRO A 745 -17.61 -61.49 17.08
N GLN A 746 -17.71 -60.26 16.56
CA GLN A 746 -17.76 -59.04 17.35
C GLN A 746 -18.77 -58.06 16.75
N ALA A 747 -19.44 -57.30 17.62
CA ALA A 747 -20.27 -56.18 17.24
C ALA A 747 -20.01 -54.99 18.17
N GLN A 748 -20.11 -53.77 17.63
CA GLN A 748 -19.93 -52.54 18.40
C GLN A 748 -20.85 -51.45 17.89
N ILE A 749 -21.38 -50.64 18.80
CA ILE A 749 -22.05 -49.38 18.48
C ILE A 749 -21.33 -48.24 19.19
N SER A 750 -21.11 -47.15 18.47
CA SER A 750 -20.43 -45.95 18.98
C SER A 750 -21.27 -44.71 18.72
N TYR A 751 -21.45 -43.89 19.74
CA TYR A 751 -22.06 -42.56 19.68
C TYR A 751 -21.00 -41.48 19.87
N GLN A 752 -21.09 -40.41 19.10
CA GLN A 752 -20.21 -39.24 19.19
C GLN A 752 -21.01 -37.97 19.07
N SER A 753 -20.59 -36.95 19.80
CA SER A 753 -21.10 -35.59 19.63
C SER A 753 -19.98 -34.57 19.77
N VAL A 754 -20.01 -33.55 18.91
CA VAL A 754 -19.03 -32.48 18.86
C VAL A 754 -19.74 -31.12 18.92
N TRP A 755 -19.37 -30.29 19.89
CA TRP A 755 -19.85 -28.93 20.06
C TRP A 755 -18.70 -27.95 19.84
N LEU A 756 -18.73 -27.22 18.72
CA LEU A 756 -17.72 -26.20 18.40
C LEU A 756 -18.28 -24.79 18.63
N LYS A 757 -17.48 -23.93 19.28
CA LYS A 757 -17.86 -22.53 19.52
C LYS A 757 -17.89 -21.73 18.21
N SER A 758 -18.63 -20.62 18.21
CA SER A 758 -18.55 -19.62 17.14
C SER A 758 -17.16 -18.98 17.11
N PHE A 759 -16.76 -18.46 15.95
CA PHE A 759 -15.53 -17.69 15.78
C PHE A 759 -15.68 -16.72 14.60
N ASN A 760 -14.82 -15.69 14.57
CA ASN A 760 -14.69 -14.79 13.43
C ASN A 760 -13.28 -14.97 12.86
N ASP A 761 -13.16 -15.07 11.54
CA ASP A 761 -11.89 -15.27 10.85
C ASP A 761 -11.21 -13.97 10.37
N GLY A 762 -11.79 -12.82 10.74
CA GLY A 762 -11.41 -11.47 10.29
C GLY A 762 -12.34 -10.92 9.21
N ILE A 763 -13.08 -11.80 8.53
CA ILE A 763 -14.00 -11.46 7.44
C ILE A 763 -15.39 -12.03 7.76
N LYS A 764 -15.52 -13.33 7.99
CA LYS A 764 -16.77 -14.06 8.17
C LYS A 764 -16.98 -14.49 9.63
N ALA A 765 -18.23 -14.43 10.07
CA ALA A 765 -18.66 -14.93 11.37
C ALA A 765 -19.25 -16.34 11.21
N ILE A 766 -18.58 -17.32 11.81
CA ILE A 766 -19.01 -18.71 11.80
C ILE A 766 -19.79 -18.97 13.10
N GLN A 767 -21.04 -19.45 12.97
CA GLN A 767 -21.91 -19.69 14.11
C GLN A 767 -21.50 -20.96 14.90
N LYS A 768 -22.01 -21.07 16.13
CA LYS A 768 -21.84 -22.28 16.95
C LYS A 768 -22.36 -23.51 16.19
N ASN A 769 -21.61 -24.60 16.23
CA ASN A 769 -21.93 -25.81 15.48
C ASN A 769 -22.02 -27.03 16.42
N HIS A 770 -23.04 -27.86 16.22
CA HIS A 770 -23.28 -29.10 16.95
C HIS A 770 -23.58 -30.23 15.97
N GLN A 771 -22.85 -31.35 16.08
CA GLN A 771 -23.06 -32.49 15.20
C GLN A 771 -22.84 -33.82 15.91
N ASP A 772 -23.77 -34.75 15.68
CA ASP A 772 -23.77 -36.10 16.24
C ASP A 772 -23.42 -37.15 15.19
N SER A 773 -22.90 -38.30 15.63
CA SER A 773 -22.74 -39.50 14.80
C SER A 773 -23.00 -40.79 15.55
N TRP A 774 -23.53 -41.78 14.84
CA TRP A 774 -23.67 -43.15 15.28
C TRP A 774 -22.98 -44.08 14.29
N VAL A 775 -22.08 -44.93 14.77
CA VAL A 775 -21.34 -45.90 13.96
C VAL A 775 -21.56 -47.30 14.52
N ALA A 776 -22.10 -48.20 13.70
CA ALA A 776 -22.19 -49.62 13.98
C ALA A 776 -21.04 -50.36 13.27
N ARG A 777 -20.41 -51.29 13.98
CA ARG A 777 -19.38 -52.20 13.46
C ARG A 777 -19.86 -53.62 13.70
N ILE A 778 -19.76 -54.46 12.68
CA ILE A 778 -19.92 -55.92 12.81
C ILE A 778 -18.70 -56.55 12.15
N GLY A 779 -18.08 -57.53 12.79
CA GLY A 779 -16.91 -58.17 12.23
C GLY A 779 -16.57 -59.48 12.90
N THR A 780 -15.48 -60.07 12.46
CA THR A 780 -14.97 -61.32 12.99
C THR A 780 -13.46 -61.28 13.03
N ARG A 781 -12.89 -61.88 14.07
CA ARG A 781 -11.45 -62.04 14.25
C ARG A 781 -11.09 -63.52 14.31
N VAL A 782 -9.99 -63.91 13.70
CA VAL A 782 -9.40 -65.24 13.83
C VAL A 782 -8.10 -65.08 14.58
N THR A 783 -7.95 -65.82 15.67
CA THR A 783 -6.79 -65.76 16.57
C THR A 783 -6.03 -67.09 16.51
N TRP A 784 -4.70 -67.02 16.56
CA TRP A 784 -3.81 -68.16 16.67
C TRP A 784 -2.98 -68.02 17.93
N ASN A 785 -3.12 -68.97 18.85
CA ASN A 785 -2.36 -69.06 20.10
C ASN A 785 -1.92 -70.51 20.31
N ASN A 786 -0.74 -70.74 20.88
CA ASN A 786 -0.27 -72.10 21.10
C ASN A 786 -0.52 -72.46 22.59
N ASN A 787 -1.44 -73.41 22.80
CA ASN A 787 -2.17 -73.64 24.06
C ASN A 787 -1.37 -74.26 25.20
N LYS A 788 -0.05 -74.10 25.23
CA LYS A 788 0.78 -74.83 26.20
C LYS A 788 1.12 -74.00 27.45
N GLN A 789 1.13 -72.65 27.41
CA GLN A 789 1.37 -71.79 28.59
C GLN A 789 0.73 -70.38 28.51
N ASN A 790 0.49 -69.73 29.66
CA ASN A 790 -0.05 -68.36 29.82
C ASN A 790 0.83 -67.22 29.21
N HIS A 791 1.97 -67.54 28.58
CA HIS A 791 2.99 -66.58 28.13
C HIS A 791 3.43 -66.78 26.67
N GLU A 792 2.54 -67.22 25.79
CA GLU A 792 2.87 -67.41 24.37
C GLU A 792 2.39 -66.24 23.48
N PRO A 793 3.08 -65.96 22.36
CA PRO A 793 2.64 -64.98 21.37
C PRO A 793 1.26 -65.33 20.81
N VAL A 794 0.45 -64.30 20.53
CA VAL A 794 -0.84 -64.46 19.84
C VAL A 794 -0.81 -63.64 18.58
N PHE A 795 -1.29 -64.21 17.48
CA PHE A 795 -1.49 -63.50 16.21
C PHE A 795 -2.97 -63.50 15.86
N TYR A 796 -3.43 -62.47 15.16
CA TYR A 796 -4.80 -62.41 14.67
C TYR A 796 -4.96 -61.63 13.38
N ILE A 797 -6.01 -61.99 12.65
CA ILE A 797 -6.55 -61.22 11.54
C ILE A 797 -8.01 -60.88 11.84
N SER A 798 -8.50 -59.77 11.31
CA SER A 798 -9.90 -59.37 11.45
C SER A 798 -10.46 -58.78 10.16
N ALA A 799 -11.75 -58.99 9.95
CA ALA A 799 -12.52 -58.36 8.89
C ALA A 799 -13.77 -57.75 9.51
N ASN A 800 -14.03 -56.48 9.23
CA ASN A 800 -15.12 -55.71 9.82
C ASN A 800 -15.86 -54.91 8.75
N LEU A 801 -17.16 -54.75 8.94
CA LEU A 801 -18.01 -53.82 8.21
C LEU A 801 -18.41 -52.68 9.16
N LEU A 802 -18.20 -51.44 8.73
CA LEU A 802 -18.54 -50.24 9.46
C LEU A 802 -19.68 -49.52 8.73
N LYS A 803 -20.78 -49.27 9.43
CA LYS A 803 -21.92 -48.47 8.95
C LYS A 803 -22.13 -47.26 9.84
N MET A 804 -22.06 -46.07 9.26
CA MET A 804 -22.49 -44.84 9.90
C MET A 804 -24.01 -44.70 9.74
N LEU A 805 -24.74 -44.81 10.85
CA LEU A 805 -26.20 -44.72 10.90
C LEU A 805 -26.69 -43.26 10.92
N LYS A 806 -25.83 -42.35 11.39
CA LYS A 806 -26.01 -40.89 11.41
C LYS A 806 -24.65 -40.22 11.44
N GLY A 807 -24.52 -39.04 10.83
CA GLY A 807 -23.33 -38.19 10.94
C GLY A 807 -22.48 -38.14 9.67
N GLU A 808 -23.00 -38.69 8.57
CA GLU A 808 -22.48 -38.60 7.21
C GLU A 808 -22.48 -37.15 6.71
N LYS A 809 -23.44 -36.34 7.12
CA LYS A 809 -23.49 -34.91 6.81
C LYS A 809 -22.62 -34.11 7.78
N SER A 810 -21.73 -33.28 7.23
CA SER A 810 -21.07 -32.20 7.96
C SER A 810 -21.55 -30.86 7.43
N GLN A 811 -21.96 -29.96 8.31
CA GLN A 811 -22.49 -28.64 7.95
C GLN A 811 -22.05 -27.55 8.92
N ILE A 812 -22.01 -26.32 8.43
CA ILE A 812 -21.80 -25.12 9.24
C ILE A 812 -22.80 -24.05 8.82
N LYS A 813 -23.04 -23.09 9.72
CA LYS A 813 -23.82 -21.89 9.44
C LYS A 813 -22.91 -20.67 9.42
N ILE A 814 -22.89 -19.97 8.29
CA ILE A 814 -22.16 -18.72 8.07
C ILE A 814 -23.21 -17.66 7.80
N ASP A 815 -23.28 -16.66 8.67
CA ASP A 815 -24.37 -15.69 8.64
C ASP A 815 -25.75 -16.40 8.58
N ASN A 816 -26.61 -16.12 7.59
CA ASN A 816 -27.90 -16.79 7.43
C ASN A 816 -27.89 -18.02 6.49
N GLN A 817 -26.71 -18.50 6.07
CA GLN A 817 -26.57 -19.56 5.07
C GLN A 817 -25.95 -20.83 5.67
N ILE A 818 -26.36 -22.00 5.16
CA ILE A 818 -25.83 -23.31 5.58
C ILE A 818 -25.01 -23.90 4.44
N ALA A 819 -23.74 -24.21 4.71
CA ALA A 819 -22.88 -24.94 3.80
C ALA A 819 -22.63 -26.36 4.33
N SER A 820 -22.66 -27.37 3.46
CA SER A 820 -22.56 -28.78 3.89
C SER A 820 -21.88 -29.71 2.88
N GLU A 821 -21.35 -30.81 3.40
CA GLU A 821 -20.80 -31.95 2.65
C GLU A 821 -21.30 -33.26 3.26
N HIS A 822 -21.38 -34.31 2.45
CA HIS A 822 -21.79 -35.65 2.88
C HIS A 822 -20.63 -36.62 2.65
N PHE A 823 -20.33 -37.49 3.60
CA PHE A 823 -19.28 -38.50 3.49
C PHE A 823 -19.88 -39.90 3.28
N SER A 824 -19.04 -40.87 2.90
CA SER A 824 -19.46 -42.27 2.80
C SER A 824 -19.90 -42.80 4.16
N ASP A 825 -20.97 -43.60 4.16
CA ASP A 825 -21.55 -44.19 5.35
C ASP A 825 -21.20 -45.67 5.53
N LEU A 826 -20.49 -46.30 4.57
CA LEU A 826 -20.19 -47.73 4.58
C LEU A 826 -18.72 -47.99 4.23
N ALA A 827 -18.02 -48.73 5.08
CA ALA A 827 -16.62 -49.10 4.86
C ALA A 827 -16.32 -50.54 5.30
N ALA A 828 -15.37 -51.18 4.63
CA ALA A 828 -14.76 -52.43 5.07
C ALA A 828 -13.42 -52.13 5.74
N GLU A 829 -13.12 -52.82 6.81
CA GLU A 829 -11.86 -52.73 7.53
C GLU A 829 -11.24 -54.11 7.68
N PHE A 830 -9.97 -54.22 7.30
CA PHE A 830 -9.15 -55.41 7.46
C PHE A 830 -8.03 -55.11 8.43
N GLY A 831 -7.88 -55.93 9.46
CA GLY A 831 -6.88 -55.77 10.50
C GLY A 831 -5.97 -56.97 10.60
N LEU A 832 -4.70 -56.74 10.93
CA LEU A 832 -3.73 -57.76 11.32
C LEU A 832 -3.03 -57.29 12.59
N GLY A 833 -2.75 -58.21 13.52
CA GLY A 833 -2.12 -57.84 14.77
C GLY A 833 -1.62 -59.03 15.56
N GLY A 834 -1.02 -58.72 16.69
CA GLY A 834 -0.58 -59.73 17.63
C GLY A 834 -0.13 -59.13 18.96
N GLN A 835 0.21 -60.03 19.88
CA GLN A 835 0.78 -59.68 21.17
C GLN A 835 1.94 -60.61 21.53
N LEU A 836 2.90 -60.06 22.26
CA LEU A 836 4.10 -60.70 22.74
C LEU A 836 4.26 -60.44 24.24
N PRO A 837 4.17 -61.47 25.09
CA PRO A 837 4.57 -61.38 26.49
C PRO A 837 6.08 -61.15 26.58
N LEU A 838 6.49 -59.99 27.09
CA LEU A 838 7.90 -59.63 27.27
C LEU A 838 8.45 -60.17 28.59
N THR A 839 7.61 -60.18 29.62
CA THR A 839 7.87 -60.78 30.94
C THR A 839 6.59 -61.42 31.47
N LYS A 840 6.61 -61.95 32.70
CA LYS A 840 5.40 -62.44 33.36
C LYS A 840 4.32 -61.37 33.57
N ASN A 841 4.74 -60.12 33.68
CA ASN A 841 3.87 -59.00 34.03
C ASN A 841 3.71 -58.00 32.89
N LEU A 842 4.56 -58.05 31.85
CA LEU A 842 4.59 -57.07 30.77
C LEU A 842 4.25 -57.70 29.42
N THR A 843 3.25 -57.16 28.73
CA THR A 843 2.83 -57.57 27.39
C THR A 843 2.91 -56.40 26.42
N LEU A 844 3.47 -56.62 25.25
CA LEU A 844 3.44 -55.70 24.11
C LEU A 844 2.41 -56.20 23.10
N HIS A 845 1.58 -55.32 22.54
CA HIS A 845 0.65 -55.65 21.46
C HIS A 845 0.70 -54.61 20.36
N ALA A 846 0.54 -55.05 19.12
CA ALA A 846 0.55 -54.19 17.96
C ALA A 846 -0.47 -54.66 16.93
N ASN A 847 -1.08 -53.72 16.23
CA ASN A 847 -1.92 -54.04 15.08
C ASN A 847 -1.93 -52.93 14.05
N VAL A 848 -2.31 -53.29 12.83
CA VAL A 848 -2.56 -52.34 11.75
C VAL A 848 -3.89 -52.64 11.10
N HIS A 849 -4.59 -51.60 10.67
CA HIS A 849 -5.89 -51.68 10.01
C HIS A 849 -5.86 -50.91 8.71
N TYR A 850 -6.42 -51.51 7.67
CA TYR A 850 -6.68 -50.89 6.39
C TYR A 850 -8.19 -50.76 6.18
N VAL A 851 -8.67 -49.53 5.92
CA VAL A 851 -10.11 -49.24 5.75
C VAL A 851 -10.38 -48.71 4.36
N LEU A 852 -11.38 -49.27 3.68
CA LEU A 852 -11.82 -48.85 2.35
C LEU A 852 -13.33 -48.60 2.30
N GLY A 853 -13.74 -47.48 1.70
CA GLY A 853 -15.16 -47.13 1.54
C GLY A 853 -15.85 -47.90 0.40
N ILE A 854 -17.08 -48.38 0.62
CA ILE A 854 -17.81 -49.32 -0.29
C ILE A 854 -19.00 -48.63 -1.02
N GLN A 855 -18.95 -47.34 -1.31
CA GLN A 855 -20.03 -46.63 -2.02
C GLN A 855 -19.50 -45.62 -3.06
N ASP A 856 -20.36 -45.25 -4.01
CA ASP A 856 -20.11 -44.34 -5.13
C ASP A 856 -19.55 -42.97 -4.75
N ARG A 857 -18.75 -42.42 -5.68
CA ARG A 857 -17.54 -41.67 -5.36
C ARG A 857 -17.50 -40.32 -6.09
N ASN A 858 -17.34 -39.22 -5.35
CA ASN A 858 -16.80 -38.00 -5.93
C ASN A 858 -15.28 -38.17 -6.08
N GLN A 859 -14.76 -38.00 -7.29
CA GLN A 859 -13.32 -38.11 -7.53
C GLN A 859 -12.66 -36.72 -7.43
N VAL A 860 -11.97 -36.47 -6.31
CA VAL A 860 -11.14 -35.26 -6.11
C VAL A 860 -9.67 -35.59 -6.32
N TYR A 861 -9.22 -36.75 -5.83
CA TYR A 861 -7.87 -37.27 -6.03
C TYR A 861 -7.85 -38.16 -7.28
N ARG A 862 -7.01 -37.81 -8.27
CA ARG A 862 -6.93 -38.56 -9.54
C ARG A 862 -6.46 -40.00 -9.37
N ASN A 863 -5.67 -40.28 -8.33
CA ASN A 863 -5.03 -41.56 -8.10
C ASN A 863 -5.80 -42.51 -7.17
N SER A 864 -6.95 -42.11 -6.62
CA SER A 864 -7.76 -43.00 -5.81
C SER A 864 -9.23 -42.78 -6.14
N THR A 865 -9.89 -43.86 -6.55
CA THR A 865 -11.33 -43.81 -6.70
C THR A 865 -11.99 -43.83 -5.32
N LEU A 866 -11.41 -44.46 -4.28
CA LEU A 866 -12.08 -44.79 -3.01
C LEU A 866 -12.67 -43.58 -2.26
N SER A 867 -13.89 -43.70 -1.72
CA SER A 867 -14.53 -42.65 -0.92
C SER A 867 -13.89 -42.49 0.47
N ARG A 868 -13.25 -43.56 0.96
CA ARG A 868 -12.39 -43.58 2.14
C ARG A 868 -11.23 -44.52 1.90
N GLU A 869 -10.04 -44.10 2.30
CA GLU A 869 -8.85 -44.94 2.38
C GLU A 869 -8.09 -44.56 3.66
N SER A 870 -7.97 -45.50 4.59
CA SER A 870 -7.30 -45.27 5.87
C SER A 870 -6.26 -46.33 6.16
N TYR A 871 -5.11 -45.91 6.69
CA TYR A 871 -4.06 -46.78 7.22
C TYR A 871 -3.82 -46.39 8.67
N ASN A 872 -4.05 -47.33 9.59
CA ASN A 872 -3.97 -47.09 11.03
C ASN A 872 -3.03 -48.10 11.66
N GLY A 873 -2.12 -47.64 12.52
CA GLY A 873 -1.28 -48.50 13.34
C GLY A 873 -1.46 -48.19 14.81
N TYR A 874 -1.51 -49.24 15.63
CA TYR A 874 -1.58 -49.14 17.08
C TYR A 874 -0.44 -49.94 17.70
N LEU A 875 0.14 -49.37 18.75
CA LEU A 875 1.11 -50.02 19.61
C LEU A 875 0.64 -49.85 21.04
N GLY A 876 0.55 -50.93 21.80
CA GLY A 876 0.15 -50.88 23.19
C GLY A 876 1.02 -51.74 24.08
N ILE A 877 1.11 -51.33 25.33
CA ILE A 877 1.82 -52.04 26.39
C ILE A 877 0.85 -52.20 27.55
N ARG A 878 0.82 -53.38 28.15
CA ARG A 878 0.05 -53.70 29.33
C ARG A 878 0.97 -54.26 30.40
N TYR A 879 0.90 -53.70 31.61
CA TYR A 879 1.55 -54.24 32.79
C TYR A 879 0.49 -54.73 33.79
N THR A 880 0.66 -55.96 34.28
CA THR A 880 -0.29 -56.65 35.15
C THR A 880 0.38 -57.08 36.46
N TRP A 881 -0.24 -56.84 37.62
CA TRP A 881 0.32 -57.20 38.93
C TRP A 881 -0.73 -57.50 39.98
#